data_AF-A0A9E2KV65-F1
#
_entry.id   AF-A0A9E2KV65-F1
#
_cell.length_a   1.000
_cell.length_b   1.000
_cell.length_c   1.000
_cell.angle_alpha   90.00
_cell.angle_beta   90.00
_cell.angle_gamma   90.00
#
_symmetry.space_group_name_H-M   'P 1'
#
loop_
_entity.id
_entity.type
_entity.pdbx_description
1 polymer ?
#
loop_
_entity_poly.entity_id
_entity_poly.type
_entity_poly.pdbx_seq_one_letter_code
_entity_poly.pdbx_strand_id
1 'polypeptide(L)'
;MSSGNAFQKQKREAQTGLANAPLKKKIGFFSAMMIVIGAVMGAGIFFKSNTVLSYSQGSIIMSIFCWLIGVFAVISMVLALIEISSARNDNLSIIGWCQTFNKRIIHKASKNFFIYVFVPLSYFFLPLYVIMSIQDGVMALVDNYNGFGTNADWSIMMVFTLLISLYFIIVCGLSSRIGNIQNWIITCLNMIPAIIAIIAGFVCIGLNNGQLANSDTNIGFVPTPTDDPSNLYRFGYMTPGIGIFIAVGAIFFAYDGFYLAAGMQSELKEPKKISLALILGLFVVTIIYLSISIAMSLGSTNGTPSGFLDFFKSHHIVWLYILFNILIGVGVLSIINSFGMWTPRLVENLVAMNEIPYGAKFVKKLNNNRPKVGIMYNIIVVIPVIIIFCAIGGLGYINTYSSSNYGTGVGSLYSFADLMATWASVGAFTFIIFSIFGALKNRKTHAVIVKKTKYLKPMAILCLFLSVLPIFFTFFTPIADLFLLYRIPTNIYGVEYINNALDVPVSFTYAYHGINGELITSASNASTMFANITNSPGFIDAYNQAFKDAGLTPPAIDPNLIKPISTVYYDYTNDVLVPRIMTVVTLLLYMLFTFGPTLIEDIIYVKKYGSVQNGQKQKFLEFARASGSSPKDELLNQLRYMKVIVLNEWQKEILKQDKLTLEQIKYINNHVDFEKDVQLEMLEDVYEK
;
A
#
# COMPACT_ATOMS: atom_id res chain seq x y z
N MET A 1 46.24 21.45 -26.36
CA MET A 1 45.57 21.95 -25.12
C MET A 1 44.19 22.48 -25.51
N SER A 2 43.03 22.09 -25.00
CA SER A 2 42.68 21.18 -23.91
C SER A 2 41.39 20.41 -24.25
N SER A 3 41.51 19.09 -24.42
CA SER A 3 40.40 18.13 -24.35
C SER A 3 39.86 17.98 -22.91
N GLY A 4 40.48 18.66 -21.94
CA GLY A 4 40.05 18.73 -20.54
C GLY A 4 38.81 19.60 -20.28
N ASN A 5 38.47 20.53 -21.18
CA ASN A 5 37.35 21.45 -20.96
C ASN A 5 35.98 20.86 -21.31
N ALA A 6 35.88 19.94 -22.28
CA ALA A 6 34.61 19.31 -22.61
C ALA A 6 34.15 18.31 -21.53
N PHE A 7 35.09 17.57 -20.94
CA PHE A 7 34.80 16.63 -19.86
C PHE A 7 34.50 17.34 -18.54
N GLN A 8 35.17 18.46 -18.25
CA GLN A 8 34.84 19.31 -17.10
C GLN A 8 33.51 20.08 -17.29
N LYS A 9 33.18 20.47 -18.53
CA LYS A 9 31.89 21.08 -18.86
C LYS A 9 30.72 20.09 -18.73
N GLN A 10 30.88 18.85 -19.19
CA GLN A 10 29.91 17.77 -18.91
C GLN A 10 29.79 17.43 -17.42
N LYS A 11 30.88 17.53 -16.65
CA LYS A 11 30.86 17.36 -15.18
C LYS A 11 30.14 18.51 -14.48
N ARG A 12 30.27 19.74 -14.97
CA ARG A 12 29.53 20.94 -14.51
C ARG A 12 28.05 20.95 -14.93
N GLU A 13 27.73 20.46 -16.12
CA GLU A 13 26.34 20.33 -16.62
C GLU A 13 25.59 19.18 -15.93
N ALA A 14 26.30 18.12 -15.50
CA ALA A 14 25.75 17.13 -14.57
C ALA A 14 25.62 17.68 -13.12
N GLN A 15 26.24 18.82 -12.82
CA GLN A 15 26.16 19.51 -11.52
C GLN A 15 25.11 20.64 -11.48
N THR A 16 24.59 21.14 -12.60
CA THR A 16 23.52 22.16 -12.59
C THR A 16 22.13 21.60 -12.35
N GLY A 17 21.95 20.27 -12.37
CA GLY A 17 20.80 19.60 -11.75
C GLY A 17 20.88 19.52 -10.21
N LEU A 18 22.00 19.97 -9.63
CA LEU A 18 22.31 19.96 -8.19
C LEU A 18 22.37 21.38 -7.61
N ALA A 19 21.87 22.42 -8.30
CA ALA A 19 21.91 23.81 -7.80
C ALA A 19 21.25 23.96 -6.41
N ASN A 20 20.41 23.01 -6.01
CA ASN A 20 19.72 22.93 -4.72
C ASN A 20 19.98 21.62 -3.94
N ALA A 21 21.04 20.87 -4.23
CA ALA A 21 21.32 19.64 -3.46
C ALA A 21 22.01 19.94 -2.12
N PRO A 22 21.81 19.10 -1.08
CA PRO A 22 22.50 19.27 0.19
C PRO A 22 24.03 19.35 0.01
N LEU A 23 24.67 20.28 0.72
CA LEU A 23 26.13 20.56 0.62
C LEU A 23 26.99 19.32 0.94
N LYS A 24 26.44 18.36 1.70
CA LYS A 24 27.03 17.04 1.92
C LYS A 24 25.96 15.97 1.71
N LYS A 25 26.10 15.19 0.63
CA LYS A 25 25.29 13.99 0.36
C LYS A 25 25.59 12.91 1.39
N LYS A 26 24.55 12.37 2.03
CA LYS A 26 24.68 11.54 3.24
C LYS A 26 24.43 10.05 3.00
N ILE A 27 23.80 9.66 1.89
CA ILE A 27 23.36 8.27 1.66
C ILE A 27 24.23 7.63 0.58
N GLY A 28 24.95 6.55 0.93
CA GLY A 28 25.74 5.75 -0.02
C GLY A 28 24.89 4.72 -0.78
N PHE A 29 25.51 4.01 -1.72
CA PHE A 29 24.83 2.98 -2.52
C PHE A 29 24.21 1.86 -1.67
N PHE A 30 25.00 1.21 -0.80
CA PHE A 30 24.49 0.16 0.09
C PHE A 30 23.42 0.68 1.06
N SER A 31 23.56 1.93 1.51
CA SER A 31 22.54 2.57 2.33
C SER A 31 21.23 2.77 1.56
N ALA A 32 21.30 3.17 0.29
CA ALA A 32 20.12 3.25 -0.56
C ALA A 32 19.46 1.87 -0.78
N MET A 33 20.27 0.81 -0.96
CA MET A 33 19.75 -0.56 -1.04
C MET A 33 19.07 -0.99 0.26
N MET A 34 19.67 -0.70 1.42
CA MET A 34 19.05 -0.97 2.73
C MET A 34 17.76 -0.18 2.93
N ILE A 35 17.67 1.05 2.40
CA ILE A 35 16.42 1.82 2.41
C ILE A 35 15.37 1.13 1.54
N VAL A 36 15.72 0.61 0.37
CA VAL A 36 14.78 -0.15 -0.47
C VAL A 36 14.28 -1.38 0.28
N ILE A 37 15.20 -2.15 0.87
CA ILE A 37 14.85 -3.36 1.62
C ILE A 37 13.95 -3.01 2.81
N GLY A 38 14.32 -2.03 3.65
CA GLY A 38 13.52 -1.63 4.82
C GLY A 38 12.22 -0.89 4.48
N ALA A 39 12.16 -0.18 3.36
CA ALA A 39 10.93 0.50 2.94
C ALA A 39 9.86 -0.50 2.48
N VAL A 40 10.27 -1.68 2.01
CA VAL A 40 9.37 -2.73 1.50
C VAL A 40 9.09 -3.78 2.57
N MET A 41 10.14 -4.27 3.22
CA MET A 41 10.06 -5.34 4.21
C MET A 41 9.56 -4.82 5.55
N GLY A 42 8.46 -5.37 6.03
CA GLY A 42 7.79 -4.96 7.27
C GLY A 42 6.37 -5.51 7.28
N ALA A 43 5.37 -4.63 7.37
CA ALA A 43 3.96 -5.00 7.52
C ALA A 43 3.45 -5.94 6.40
N GLY A 44 3.86 -5.68 5.17
CA GLY A 44 3.41 -6.37 3.97
C GLY A 44 3.38 -7.90 4.04
N ILE A 45 4.56 -8.51 4.18
CA ILE A 45 4.70 -9.97 4.11
C ILE A 45 4.04 -10.68 5.28
N PHE A 46 4.10 -10.13 6.48
CA PHE A 46 3.54 -10.78 7.67
C PHE A 46 2.01 -10.69 7.72
N PHE A 47 1.41 -9.59 7.24
CA PHE A 47 -0.05 -9.40 7.30
C PHE A 47 -0.80 -9.81 6.02
N LYS A 48 -0.17 -9.79 4.84
CA LYS A 48 -0.85 -10.13 3.58
C LYS A 48 -0.64 -11.56 3.09
N SER A 49 0.25 -12.35 3.71
CA SER A 49 0.44 -13.75 3.33
C SER A 49 -0.85 -14.57 3.44
N ASN A 50 -1.61 -14.38 4.53
CA ASN A 50 -2.94 -14.99 4.65
C ASN A 50 -3.89 -14.50 3.57
N THR A 51 -3.97 -13.20 3.29
CA THR A 51 -4.82 -12.68 2.20
C THR A 51 -4.53 -13.34 0.86
N VAL A 52 -3.26 -13.54 0.51
CA VAL A 52 -2.87 -14.24 -0.73
C VAL A 52 -3.30 -15.70 -0.70
N LEU A 53 -3.13 -16.39 0.43
CA LEU A 53 -3.53 -17.79 0.61
C LEU A 53 -5.06 -17.97 0.57
N SER A 54 -5.82 -17.07 1.22
CA SER A 54 -7.29 -17.10 1.23
C SER A 54 -7.86 -16.88 -0.16
N TYR A 55 -7.37 -15.88 -0.92
CA TYR A 55 -7.79 -15.68 -2.32
C TYR A 55 -7.28 -16.76 -3.29
N SER A 56 -6.28 -17.52 -2.85
CA SER A 56 -5.86 -18.78 -3.49
C SER A 56 -6.70 -19.98 -3.05
N GLN A 57 -7.76 -19.75 -2.26
CA GLN A 57 -8.70 -20.76 -1.76
C GLN A 57 -7.95 -21.91 -1.06
N GLY A 58 -6.98 -21.57 -0.20
CA GLY A 58 -6.21 -22.55 0.58
C GLY A 58 -5.16 -23.34 -0.21
N SER A 59 -5.09 -23.20 -1.54
CA SER A 59 -4.06 -23.86 -2.35
C SER A 59 -2.71 -23.16 -2.21
N ILE A 60 -1.73 -23.88 -1.66
CA ILE A 60 -0.37 -23.37 -1.46
C ILE A 60 0.34 -23.18 -2.80
N ILE A 61 0.17 -24.10 -3.76
CA ILE A 61 0.77 -23.95 -5.09
C ILE A 61 0.18 -22.72 -5.80
N MET A 62 -1.13 -22.50 -5.68
CA MET A 62 -1.78 -21.35 -6.30
C MET A 62 -1.33 -20.03 -5.66
N SER A 63 -1.12 -20.02 -4.34
CA SER A 63 -0.52 -18.89 -3.62
C SER A 63 0.90 -18.58 -4.11
N ILE A 64 1.76 -19.59 -4.26
CA ILE A 64 3.11 -19.42 -4.82
C ILE A 64 3.04 -18.87 -6.25
N PHE A 65 2.12 -19.38 -7.07
CA PHE A 65 1.92 -18.87 -8.42
C PHE A 65 1.52 -17.38 -8.43
N CYS A 66 0.63 -16.96 -7.53
CA CYS A 66 0.28 -15.54 -7.35
C CYS A 66 1.51 -14.71 -6.97
N TRP A 67 2.33 -15.18 -6.03
CA TRP A 67 3.58 -14.51 -5.63
C TRP A 67 4.53 -14.36 -6.81
N LEU A 68 4.74 -15.40 -7.61
CA LEU A 68 5.59 -15.31 -8.80
C LEU A 68 5.08 -14.26 -9.78
N ILE A 69 3.77 -14.23 -10.07
CA ILE A 69 3.17 -13.19 -10.93
C ILE A 69 3.44 -11.79 -10.37
N GLY A 70 3.17 -11.58 -9.06
CA GLY A 70 3.39 -10.29 -8.41
C GLY A 70 4.87 -9.86 -8.46
N VAL A 71 5.79 -10.79 -8.23
CA VAL A 71 7.24 -10.57 -8.35
C VAL A 71 7.63 -10.14 -9.76
N PHE A 72 7.19 -10.86 -10.79
CA PHE A 72 7.48 -10.50 -12.17
C PHE A 72 6.90 -9.13 -12.54
N ALA A 73 5.72 -8.79 -12.03
CA ALA A 73 5.11 -7.47 -12.21
C ALA A 73 5.99 -6.37 -11.60
N VAL A 74 6.41 -6.52 -10.33
CA VAL A 74 7.23 -5.53 -9.61
C VAL A 74 8.63 -5.38 -10.22
N ILE A 75 9.30 -6.48 -10.60
CA ILE A 75 10.61 -6.42 -11.26
C ILE A 75 10.50 -5.70 -12.61
N SER A 76 9.47 -6.02 -13.41
CA SER A 76 9.21 -5.35 -14.69
C SER A 76 8.95 -3.85 -14.50
N MET A 77 8.23 -3.49 -13.44
CA MET A 77 7.95 -2.12 -13.04
C MET A 77 9.24 -1.35 -12.75
N VAL A 78 10.14 -1.91 -11.95
CA VAL A 78 11.41 -1.26 -11.57
C VAL A 78 12.33 -1.12 -12.78
N LEU A 79 12.39 -2.12 -13.65
CA LEU A 79 13.17 -2.05 -14.89
C LEU A 79 12.63 -0.95 -15.84
N ALA A 80 11.31 -0.75 -15.89
CA ALA A 80 10.72 0.37 -16.63
C ALA A 80 11.04 1.72 -15.97
N LEU A 81 11.02 1.78 -14.63
CA LEU A 81 11.32 2.99 -13.87
C LEU A 81 12.76 3.50 -14.00
N ILE A 82 13.72 2.68 -14.47
CA ILE A 82 15.10 3.12 -14.71
C ILE A 82 15.15 4.31 -15.67
N GLU A 83 14.46 4.22 -16.79
CA GLU A 83 14.45 5.30 -17.77
C GLU A 83 13.65 6.51 -17.27
N ILE A 84 12.53 6.25 -16.61
CA ILE A 84 11.62 7.27 -16.07
C ILE A 84 12.34 8.10 -15.01
N SER A 85 13.03 7.43 -14.09
CA SER A 85 13.83 8.07 -13.04
C SER A 85 14.97 8.90 -13.61
N SER A 86 15.54 8.56 -14.78
CA SER A 86 16.62 9.33 -15.42
C SER A 86 16.20 10.72 -15.94
N ALA A 87 14.88 10.96 -16.08
CA ALA A 87 14.34 12.23 -16.51
C ALA A 87 14.57 13.34 -15.48
N ARG A 88 14.64 12.99 -14.19
CA ARG A 88 14.63 13.96 -13.08
C ARG A 88 15.68 13.61 -12.02
N ASN A 89 15.99 14.58 -11.17
CA ASN A 89 16.83 14.39 -9.98
C ASN A 89 16.21 15.16 -8.78
N ASP A 90 14.90 15.01 -8.55
CA ASP A 90 14.15 15.53 -7.38
C ASP A 90 13.94 14.48 -6.29
N ASN A 91 13.31 14.95 -5.22
CA ASN A 91 12.65 14.13 -4.22
C ASN A 91 11.14 13.90 -4.48
N LEU A 92 10.64 14.13 -5.70
CA LEU A 92 9.21 14.05 -6.03
C LEU A 92 8.73 12.62 -6.32
N SER A 93 9.66 11.70 -6.65
CA SER A 93 9.35 10.29 -6.96
C SER A 93 8.18 10.18 -7.96
N ILE A 94 7.15 9.38 -7.64
CA ILE A 94 5.94 9.14 -8.44
C ILE A 94 5.27 10.44 -8.91
N ILE A 95 5.18 11.47 -8.06
CA ILE A 95 4.56 12.75 -8.43
C ILE A 95 5.35 13.43 -9.55
N GLY A 96 6.68 13.40 -9.46
CA GLY A 96 7.58 13.97 -10.47
C GLY A 96 7.52 13.19 -11.78
N TRP A 97 7.43 11.87 -11.72
CA TRP A 97 7.25 11.03 -12.92
C TRP A 97 5.92 11.34 -13.61
N CYS A 98 4.83 11.45 -12.85
CA CYS A 98 3.54 11.87 -13.37
C CYS A 98 3.59 13.28 -13.97
N GLN A 99 4.28 14.22 -13.32
CA GLN A 99 4.45 15.58 -13.82
C GLN A 99 5.14 15.62 -15.19
N THR A 100 6.16 14.78 -15.36
CA THR A 100 6.99 14.78 -16.57
C THR A 100 6.37 14.01 -17.73
N PHE A 101 5.79 12.84 -17.47
CA PHE A 101 5.36 11.93 -18.53
C PHE A 101 3.87 11.99 -18.84
N ASN A 102 3.06 12.62 -17.98
CA ASN A 102 1.61 12.63 -18.12
C ASN A 102 1.02 14.04 -18.23
N LYS A 103 -0.25 14.10 -18.61
CA LYS A 103 -1.02 15.35 -18.65
C LYS A 103 -1.24 15.90 -17.24
N ARG A 104 -1.55 17.20 -17.17
CA ARG A 104 -1.88 17.94 -15.95
C ARG A 104 -2.83 17.18 -15.01
N ILE A 105 -3.89 16.55 -15.53
CA ILE A 105 -4.88 15.86 -14.70
C ILE A 105 -4.26 14.74 -13.86
N ILE A 106 -3.39 13.91 -14.45
CA ILE A 106 -2.73 12.79 -13.77
C ILE A 106 -1.69 13.32 -12.78
N HIS A 107 -0.92 14.35 -13.15
CA HIS A 107 0.03 14.99 -12.25
C HIS A 107 -0.65 15.61 -11.03
N LYS A 108 -1.74 16.35 -11.22
CA LYS A 108 -2.46 16.99 -10.12
C LYS A 108 -3.16 15.96 -9.24
N ALA A 109 -3.76 14.93 -9.85
CA ALA A 109 -4.33 13.80 -9.13
C ALA A 109 -3.26 13.07 -8.29
N SER A 110 -2.11 12.73 -8.87
CA SER A 110 -1.04 12.05 -8.12
C SER A 110 -0.53 12.92 -6.98
N LYS A 111 -0.29 14.21 -7.21
CA LYS A 111 0.10 15.14 -6.15
C LYS A 111 -0.93 15.18 -5.01
N ASN A 112 -2.21 15.38 -5.32
CA ASN A 112 -3.25 15.49 -4.31
C ASN A 112 -3.42 14.17 -3.55
N PHE A 113 -3.43 13.03 -4.25
CA PHE A 113 -3.45 11.72 -3.65
C PHE A 113 -2.29 11.56 -2.66
N PHE A 114 -1.06 11.86 -3.08
CA PHE A 114 0.09 11.68 -2.21
C PHE A 114 0.07 12.60 -0.98
N ILE A 115 -0.32 13.87 -1.14
CA ILE A 115 -0.27 14.87 -0.07
C ILE A 115 -1.45 14.79 0.89
N TYR A 116 -2.65 14.50 0.40
CA TYR A 116 -3.87 14.54 1.21
C TYR A 116 -4.41 13.16 1.59
N VAL A 117 -3.96 12.09 0.92
CA VAL A 117 -4.43 10.72 1.18
C VAL A 117 -3.27 9.84 1.60
N PHE A 118 -2.33 9.54 0.71
CA PHE A 118 -1.30 8.52 0.91
C PHE A 118 -0.39 8.83 2.11
N VAL A 119 0.33 9.97 2.09
CA VAL A 119 1.31 10.30 3.14
C VAL A 119 0.65 10.41 4.53
N PRO A 120 -0.46 11.15 4.71
CA PRO A 120 -1.12 11.22 6.00
C PRO A 120 -1.62 9.87 6.51
N LEU A 121 -2.19 9.05 5.62
CA LEU A 121 -2.68 7.72 6.00
C LEU A 121 -1.54 6.76 6.31
N SER A 122 -0.39 6.83 5.63
CA SER A 122 0.79 6.02 5.98
C SER A 122 1.28 6.32 7.41
N TYR A 123 1.22 7.57 7.86
CA TYR A 123 1.51 7.94 9.25
C TYR A 123 0.38 7.62 10.24
N PHE A 124 -0.78 7.15 9.76
CA PHE A 124 -1.87 6.65 10.59
C PHE A 124 -1.80 5.12 10.74
N PHE A 125 -1.78 4.35 9.65
CA PHE A 125 -1.88 2.88 9.73
C PHE A 125 -0.55 2.19 10.06
N LEU A 126 0.61 2.72 9.64
CA LEU A 126 1.89 2.04 9.89
C LEU A 126 2.24 2.00 11.39
N PRO A 127 2.11 3.08 12.19
CA PRO A 127 2.29 2.98 13.63
C PRO A 127 1.31 2.02 14.29
N LEU A 128 0.06 1.96 13.82
CA LEU A 128 -0.93 1.01 14.34
C LEU A 128 -0.48 -0.43 14.12
N TYR A 129 0.12 -0.77 12.99
CA TYR A 129 0.70 -2.12 12.79
C TYR A 129 1.89 -2.41 13.71
N VAL A 130 2.69 -1.40 14.07
CA VAL A 130 3.74 -1.56 15.10
C VAL A 130 3.09 -1.96 16.43
N ILE A 131 2.05 -1.22 16.83
CA ILE A 131 1.37 -1.43 18.10
C ILE A 131 0.64 -2.78 18.11
N MET A 132 -0.07 -3.12 17.04
CA MET A 132 -0.74 -4.40 16.84
C MET A 132 0.23 -5.57 16.98
N SER A 133 1.39 -5.52 16.31
CA SER A 133 2.41 -6.57 16.43
C SER A 133 2.89 -6.72 17.88
N ILE A 134 3.11 -5.61 18.60
CA ILE A 134 3.52 -5.68 20.00
C ILE A 134 2.41 -6.27 20.87
N GLN A 135 1.14 -5.88 20.64
CA GLN A 135 0.00 -6.44 21.36
C GLN A 135 -0.14 -7.94 21.10
N ASP A 136 0.01 -8.40 19.86
CA ASP A 136 0.00 -9.84 19.51
C ASP A 136 1.04 -10.61 20.32
N GLY A 137 2.24 -10.06 20.49
CA GLY A 137 3.27 -10.64 21.35
C GLY A 137 2.85 -10.68 22.83
N VAL A 138 2.32 -9.57 23.36
CA VAL A 138 1.90 -9.46 24.78
C VAL A 138 0.73 -10.41 25.10
N MET A 139 -0.19 -10.62 24.15
CA MET A 139 -1.32 -11.56 24.30
C MET A 139 -0.86 -13.00 24.57
N ALA A 140 0.37 -13.36 24.22
CA ALA A 140 0.92 -14.67 24.54
C ALA A 140 1.24 -14.87 26.04
N LEU A 141 1.35 -13.78 26.81
CA LEU A 141 1.64 -13.79 28.25
C LEU A 141 0.40 -13.71 29.14
N VAL A 142 -0.71 -13.22 28.60
CA VAL A 142 -1.90 -12.85 29.39
C VAL A 142 -3.11 -13.55 28.81
N ASP A 143 -3.63 -14.52 29.57
CA ASP A 143 -4.92 -15.13 29.27
C ASP A 143 -6.04 -14.08 29.41
N ASN A 144 -6.94 -14.03 28.44
CA ASN A 144 -8.02 -13.03 28.36
C ASN A 144 -7.52 -11.56 28.33
N TYR A 145 -6.45 -11.29 27.58
CA TYR A 145 -6.00 -9.92 27.31
C TYR A 145 -7.18 -9.02 26.89
N ASN A 146 -7.26 -7.81 27.45
CA ASN A 146 -8.34 -6.84 27.20
C ASN A 146 -7.78 -5.42 27.06
N GLY A 147 -6.67 -5.28 26.34
CA GLY A 147 -6.01 -4.00 26.15
C GLY A 147 -5.52 -3.38 27.46
N PHE A 148 -5.87 -2.11 27.68
CA PHE A 148 -5.57 -1.35 28.90
C PHE A 148 -6.72 -1.40 29.92
N GLY A 149 -7.82 -2.09 29.61
CA GLY A 149 -8.98 -2.21 30.47
C GLY A 149 -9.75 -0.89 30.63
N THR A 150 -9.63 0.05 29.68
CA THR A 150 -10.36 1.32 29.72
C THR A 150 -11.53 1.32 28.72
N ASN A 151 -12.46 2.26 28.88
CA ASN A 151 -13.57 2.45 27.95
C ASN A 151 -13.16 3.11 26.63
N ALA A 152 -11.89 3.51 26.48
CA ALA A 152 -11.41 4.27 25.33
C ALA A 152 -9.99 3.84 24.90
N ASP A 153 -9.69 2.54 24.93
CA ASP A 153 -8.36 2.01 24.56
C ASP A 153 -7.93 2.45 23.14
N TRP A 154 -8.87 2.58 22.19
CA TRP A 154 -8.60 3.14 20.86
C TRP A 154 -7.95 4.53 20.90
N SER A 155 -8.30 5.37 21.89
CA SER A 155 -7.74 6.71 22.04
C SER A 155 -6.32 6.68 22.62
N ILE A 156 -6.00 5.67 23.42
CA ILE A 156 -4.63 5.40 23.88
C ILE A 156 -3.78 5.00 22.67
N MET A 157 -4.31 4.14 21.78
CA MET A 157 -3.62 3.77 20.54
C MET A 157 -3.37 4.98 19.64
N MET A 158 -4.32 5.91 19.56
CA MET A 158 -4.15 7.19 18.84
C MET A 158 -2.96 8.01 19.40
N VAL A 159 -2.80 8.08 20.73
CA VAL A 159 -1.67 8.80 21.35
C VAL A 159 -0.34 8.15 20.96
N PHE A 160 -0.24 6.82 21.02
CA PHE A 160 0.97 6.12 20.58
C PHE A 160 1.24 6.33 19.08
N THR A 161 0.22 6.27 18.23
CA THR A 161 0.32 6.54 16.79
C THR A 161 0.85 7.96 16.53
N LEU A 162 0.34 8.98 17.25
CA LEU A 162 0.84 10.34 17.17
C LEU A 162 2.32 10.44 17.59
N LEU A 163 2.70 9.83 18.71
CA LEU A 163 4.07 9.89 19.22
C LEU A 163 5.08 9.25 18.25
N ILE A 164 4.77 8.07 17.74
CA ILE A 164 5.61 7.35 16.76
C ILE A 164 5.74 8.19 15.48
N SER A 165 4.62 8.65 14.93
CA SER A 165 4.64 9.44 13.69
C SER A 165 5.39 10.76 13.83
N LEU A 166 5.16 11.51 14.90
CA LEU A 166 5.86 12.77 15.16
C LEU A 166 7.36 12.55 15.35
N TYR A 167 7.76 11.49 16.06
CA TYR A 167 9.17 11.13 16.21
C TYR A 167 9.85 10.98 14.84
N PHE A 168 9.30 10.17 13.94
CA PHE A 168 9.92 9.94 12.62
C PHE A 168 9.85 11.15 11.70
N ILE A 169 8.74 11.89 11.69
CA ILE A 169 8.60 13.12 10.88
C ILE A 169 9.66 14.15 11.30
N ILE A 170 9.87 14.34 12.61
CA ILE A 170 10.79 15.36 13.13
C ILE A 170 12.23 14.88 13.04
N VAL A 171 12.58 13.72 13.60
CA VAL A 171 13.97 13.26 13.73
C VAL A 171 14.58 12.95 12.37
N CYS A 172 13.89 12.14 11.56
CA CYS A 172 14.39 11.73 10.25
C CYS A 172 14.27 12.84 9.22
N GLY A 173 13.25 13.70 9.38
CA GLY A 173 13.11 14.91 8.58
C GLY A 173 14.29 15.87 8.77
N LEU A 174 14.63 16.20 10.01
CA LEU A 174 15.72 17.13 10.34
C LEU A 174 17.10 16.59 9.93
N SER A 175 17.29 15.27 9.95
CA SER A 175 18.57 14.66 9.63
C SER A 175 18.42 13.34 8.88
N SER A 176 18.68 13.39 7.56
CA SER A 176 18.84 12.19 6.72
C SER A 176 19.99 11.29 7.16
N ARG A 177 20.99 11.81 7.91
CA ARG A 177 22.05 10.97 8.48
C ARG A 177 21.51 10.09 9.62
N ILE A 178 20.71 10.67 10.53
CA ILE A 178 20.11 9.92 11.63
C ILE A 178 19.13 8.90 11.08
N GLY A 179 18.24 9.32 10.17
CA GLY A 179 17.32 8.41 9.50
C GLY A 179 18.05 7.27 8.77
N ASN A 180 19.21 7.54 8.17
CA ASN A 180 20.02 6.50 7.53
C ASN A 180 20.63 5.51 8.54
N ILE A 181 21.11 5.99 9.69
CA ILE A 181 21.64 5.11 10.77
C ILE A 181 20.51 4.23 11.31
N GLN A 182 19.35 4.82 11.61
CA GLN A 182 18.16 4.08 12.03
C GLN A 182 17.75 3.04 10.98
N ASN A 183 17.80 3.40 9.70
CA ASN A 183 17.49 2.47 8.61
C ASN A 183 18.36 1.22 8.65
N TRP A 184 19.68 1.39 8.82
CA TRP A 184 20.60 0.27 8.91
C TRP A 184 20.28 -0.65 10.09
N ILE A 185 20.11 -0.07 11.28
CA ILE A 185 19.84 -0.83 12.50
C ILE A 185 18.52 -1.60 12.36
N ILE A 186 17.45 -0.90 12.02
CA ILE A 186 16.10 -1.48 11.96
C ILE A 186 16.01 -2.53 10.85
N THR A 187 16.56 -2.27 9.66
CA THR A 187 16.52 -3.24 8.54
C THR A 187 17.29 -4.53 8.87
N CYS A 188 18.44 -4.43 9.54
CA CYS A 188 19.16 -5.61 10.00
C CYS A 188 18.35 -6.41 11.04
N LEU A 189 17.70 -5.74 11.99
CA LEU A 189 16.82 -6.40 12.97
C LEU A 189 15.62 -7.07 12.30
N ASN A 190 15.09 -6.47 11.22
CA ASN A 190 13.96 -7.00 10.48
C ASN A 190 14.27 -8.30 9.69
N MET A 191 15.55 -8.66 9.54
CA MET A 191 15.94 -9.98 9.00
C MET A 191 15.63 -11.12 9.98
N ILE A 192 15.66 -10.85 11.29
CA ILE A 192 15.47 -11.85 12.33
C ILE A 192 14.05 -12.45 12.32
N PRO A 193 12.95 -11.67 12.34
CA PRO A 193 11.60 -12.24 12.31
C PRO A 193 11.34 -13.00 11.01
N ALA A 194 11.93 -12.57 9.88
CA ALA A 194 11.88 -13.33 8.62
C ALA A 194 12.48 -14.73 8.77
N ILE A 195 13.66 -14.83 9.39
CA ILE A 195 14.33 -16.11 9.66
C ILE A 195 13.49 -16.96 10.63
N ILE A 196 12.96 -16.35 11.70
CA ILE A 196 12.09 -17.06 12.66
C ILE A 196 10.86 -17.64 11.96
N ALA A 197 10.17 -16.87 11.13
CA ALA A 197 8.98 -17.33 10.41
C ALA A 197 9.30 -18.52 9.48
N ILE A 198 10.43 -18.45 8.77
CA ILE A 198 10.87 -19.53 7.88
C ILE A 198 11.16 -20.79 8.68
N ILE A 199 11.98 -20.69 9.72
CA ILE A 199 12.36 -21.84 10.55
C ILE A 199 11.13 -22.42 11.25
N ALA A 200 10.31 -21.59 11.89
CA ALA A 200 9.10 -22.02 12.60
C ALA A 200 8.16 -22.78 11.66
N GLY A 201 7.91 -22.26 10.45
CA GLY A 201 7.04 -22.91 9.46
C GLY A 201 7.49 -24.33 9.09
N PHE A 202 8.77 -24.51 8.75
CA PHE A 202 9.30 -25.83 8.39
C PHE A 202 9.44 -26.77 9.59
N VAL A 203 9.78 -26.26 10.77
CA VAL A 203 9.86 -27.06 12.00
C VAL A 203 8.47 -27.55 12.43
N CYS A 204 7.43 -26.70 12.34
CA CYS A 204 6.05 -27.10 12.63
C CYS A 204 5.62 -28.30 11.78
N ILE A 205 5.85 -28.24 10.46
CA ILE A 205 5.56 -29.37 9.56
C ILE A 205 6.39 -30.60 9.90
N GLY A 206 7.68 -30.42 10.17
CA GLY A 206 8.59 -31.52 10.49
C GLY A 206 8.16 -32.28 11.75
N LEU A 207 7.67 -31.56 12.77
CA LEU A 207 7.18 -32.13 14.02
C LEU A 207 5.77 -32.70 13.90
N ASN A 208 4.93 -32.16 13.00
CA ASN A 208 3.59 -32.66 12.71
C ASN A 208 3.57 -33.80 11.68
N ASN A 209 4.65 -34.57 11.55
CA ASN A 209 4.77 -35.70 10.60
C ASN A 209 4.40 -35.34 9.15
N GLY A 210 4.68 -34.11 8.73
CA GLY A 210 4.35 -33.64 7.38
C GLY A 210 2.93 -33.11 7.20
N GLN A 211 2.10 -33.10 8.25
CA GLN A 211 0.75 -32.54 8.19
C GLN A 211 0.80 -31.00 8.22
N LEU A 212 -0.06 -30.39 7.41
CA LEU A 212 -0.23 -28.93 7.37
C LEU A 212 -0.84 -28.45 8.67
N ALA A 213 -0.42 -27.29 9.16
CA ALA A 213 -0.97 -26.72 10.39
C ALA A 213 -2.42 -26.23 10.23
N ASN A 214 -2.83 -25.88 9.02
CA ASN A 214 -4.20 -25.48 8.68
C ASN A 214 -4.87 -26.63 7.92
N SER A 215 -6.02 -27.11 8.40
CA SER A 215 -6.80 -28.19 7.77
C SER A 215 -7.44 -27.81 6.44
N ASP A 216 -7.66 -26.52 6.21
CA ASP A 216 -8.34 -25.98 5.03
C ASP A 216 -7.35 -25.69 3.89
N THR A 217 -6.04 -25.85 4.14
CA THR A 217 -5.01 -25.67 3.12
C THR A 217 -4.59 -26.99 2.48
N ASN A 218 -4.13 -26.90 1.24
CA ASN A 218 -3.65 -28.07 0.51
C ASN A 218 -2.44 -27.75 -0.39
N ILE A 219 -1.62 -28.77 -0.68
CA ILE A 219 -0.43 -28.65 -1.53
C ILE A 219 -0.78 -28.83 -3.03
N GLY A 220 -2.04 -29.05 -3.39
CA GLY A 220 -2.48 -29.26 -4.77
C GLY A 220 -2.77 -27.96 -5.55
N PHE A 221 -2.98 -28.09 -6.87
CA PHE A 221 -3.58 -27.03 -7.70
C PHE A 221 -5.09 -26.93 -7.52
N VAL A 222 -5.70 -27.91 -6.85
CA VAL A 222 -7.15 -27.96 -6.61
C VAL A 222 -7.44 -27.04 -5.43
N PRO A 223 -8.20 -25.95 -5.64
CA PRO A 223 -8.64 -25.08 -4.54
C PRO A 223 -9.43 -25.87 -3.49
N THR A 224 -9.24 -25.54 -2.22
CA THR A 224 -10.18 -25.96 -1.17
C THR A 224 -11.39 -25.02 -1.25
N PRO A 225 -12.61 -25.52 -1.53
CA PRO A 225 -13.80 -24.69 -1.47
C PRO A 225 -13.93 -24.03 -0.10
N THR A 226 -14.36 -22.77 -0.06
CA THR A 226 -14.68 -22.12 1.21
C THR A 226 -16.12 -22.47 1.59
N ASP A 227 -16.28 -23.09 2.75
CA ASP A 227 -17.61 -23.38 3.31
C ASP A 227 -18.16 -22.19 4.12
N ASP A 228 -17.36 -21.13 4.31
CA ASP A 228 -17.75 -19.92 5.02
C ASP A 228 -18.76 -19.10 4.17
N PRO A 229 -20.02 -18.97 4.61
CA PRO A 229 -21.04 -18.22 3.89
C PRO A 229 -20.67 -16.75 3.66
N SER A 230 -19.90 -16.14 4.55
CA SER A 230 -19.45 -14.76 4.42
C SER A 230 -18.49 -14.57 3.24
N ASN A 231 -17.73 -15.62 2.89
CA ASN A 231 -16.79 -15.64 1.77
C ASN A 231 -17.41 -16.20 0.49
N LEU A 232 -18.36 -17.13 0.57
CA LEU A 232 -19.10 -17.69 -0.57
C LEU A 232 -19.74 -16.59 -1.46
N TYR A 233 -20.18 -15.49 -0.87
CA TYR A 233 -20.81 -14.38 -1.59
C TYR A 233 -19.92 -13.14 -1.74
N ARG A 234 -18.61 -13.35 -1.84
CA ARG A 234 -17.64 -12.31 -2.20
C ARG A 234 -17.14 -12.55 -3.61
N PHE A 235 -17.11 -11.49 -4.42
CA PHE A 235 -16.69 -11.51 -5.81
C PHE A 235 -15.30 -12.14 -5.98
N GLY A 236 -14.38 -11.84 -5.06
CA GLY A 236 -13.04 -12.40 -5.06
C GLY A 236 -12.93 -13.90 -4.83
N TYR A 237 -13.97 -14.53 -4.28
CA TYR A 237 -14.00 -15.96 -3.97
C TYR A 237 -14.88 -16.76 -4.94
N MET A 238 -15.62 -16.10 -5.85
CA MET A 238 -16.49 -16.76 -6.83
C MET A 238 -15.74 -17.73 -7.74
N THR A 239 -14.51 -17.39 -8.11
CA THR A 239 -13.61 -18.29 -8.86
C THR A 239 -12.18 -18.09 -8.40
N PRO A 240 -11.34 -19.15 -8.43
CA PRO A 240 -9.91 -19.02 -8.19
C PRO A 240 -9.25 -17.99 -9.12
N GLY A 241 -9.70 -17.92 -10.38
CA GLY A 241 -9.16 -17.01 -11.39
C GLY A 241 -9.28 -15.52 -11.02
N ILE A 242 -10.42 -15.11 -10.44
CA ILE A 242 -10.62 -13.74 -9.95
C ILE A 242 -9.77 -13.50 -8.69
N GLY A 243 -9.71 -14.50 -7.79
CA GLY A 243 -8.91 -14.46 -6.56
C GLY A 243 -7.44 -14.14 -6.80
N ILE A 244 -6.83 -14.71 -7.85
CA ILE A 244 -5.44 -14.42 -8.25
C ILE A 244 -5.20 -12.92 -8.44
N PHE A 245 -6.10 -12.22 -9.13
CA PHE A 245 -5.92 -10.80 -9.43
C PHE A 245 -5.95 -9.95 -8.15
N ILE A 246 -6.80 -10.31 -7.19
CA ILE A 246 -6.90 -9.63 -5.90
C ILE A 246 -5.69 -9.99 -5.02
N ALA A 247 -5.23 -11.24 -5.07
CA ALA A 247 -4.01 -11.70 -4.40
C ALA A 247 -2.77 -10.94 -4.90
N VAL A 248 -2.65 -10.70 -6.20
CA VAL A 248 -1.58 -9.84 -6.75
C VAL A 248 -1.69 -8.40 -6.25
N GLY A 249 -2.90 -7.88 -6.05
CA GLY A 249 -3.12 -6.60 -5.37
C GLY A 249 -2.57 -6.58 -3.92
N ALA A 250 -2.80 -7.65 -3.16
CA ALA A 250 -2.23 -7.82 -1.82
C ALA A 250 -0.69 -7.95 -1.85
N ILE A 251 -0.14 -8.55 -2.89
CA ILE A 251 1.32 -8.61 -3.11
C ILE A 251 1.88 -7.21 -3.42
N PHE A 252 1.17 -6.37 -4.19
CA PHE A 252 1.59 -4.97 -4.40
C PHE A 252 1.68 -4.20 -3.08
N PHE A 253 0.74 -4.43 -2.15
CA PHE A 253 0.87 -3.90 -0.80
C PHE A 253 2.14 -4.39 -0.11
N ALA A 254 2.47 -5.68 -0.23
CA ALA A 254 3.70 -6.21 0.36
C ALA A 254 4.98 -5.61 -0.22
N TYR A 255 4.93 -5.15 -1.47
CA TYR A 255 6.02 -4.48 -2.17
C TYR A 255 5.99 -2.94 -2.07
N ASP A 256 4.99 -2.35 -1.43
CA ASP A 256 4.86 -0.90 -1.34
C ASP A 256 6.07 -0.27 -0.63
N GLY A 257 6.48 0.92 -1.08
CA GLY A 257 7.58 1.67 -0.47
C GLY A 257 8.92 1.63 -1.23
N PHE A 258 9.12 0.73 -2.20
CA PHE A 258 10.41 0.66 -2.94
C PHE A 258 10.80 2.00 -3.59
N TYR A 259 9.80 2.76 -4.07
CA TYR A 259 9.98 4.06 -4.74
C TYR A 259 10.30 5.21 -3.77
N LEU A 260 10.25 5.00 -2.45
CA LEU A 260 10.66 5.99 -1.44
C LEU A 260 12.15 6.30 -1.54
N ALA A 261 12.97 5.28 -1.84
CA ALA A 261 14.40 5.47 -2.10
C ALA A 261 14.64 6.37 -3.34
N ALA A 262 13.80 6.23 -4.37
CA ALA A 262 13.83 7.12 -5.53
C ALA A 262 13.36 8.54 -5.22
N GLY A 263 12.59 8.73 -4.14
CA GLY A 263 12.24 10.02 -3.57
C GLY A 263 13.35 10.70 -2.78
N MET A 264 14.52 10.06 -2.59
CA MET A 264 15.64 10.67 -1.85
C MET A 264 16.88 10.87 -2.73
N GLN A 265 16.70 10.98 -4.04
CA GLN A 265 17.81 11.07 -5.00
C GLN A 265 18.76 12.23 -4.72
N SER A 266 18.26 13.37 -4.24
CA SER A 266 19.11 14.52 -3.91
C SER A 266 20.11 14.25 -2.77
N GLU A 267 19.79 13.32 -1.86
CA GLU A 267 20.62 12.94 -0.70
C GLU A 267 21.64 11.83 -1.02
N LEU A 268 21.48 11.17 -2.17
CA LEU A 268 22.35 10.08 -2.61
C LEU A 268 23.70 10.62 -3.09
N LYS A 269 24.79 9.98 -2.62
CA LYS A 269 26.15 10.20 -3.12
C LYS A 269 26.23 9.94 -4.62
N GLU A 270 25.61 8.87 -5.10
CA GLU A 270 25.55 8.48 -6.51
C GLU A 270 24.11 8.27 -6.99
N PRO A 271 23.35 9.33 -7.32
CA PRO A 271 21.94 9.22 -7.71
C PRO A 271 21.72 8.33 -8.92
N LYS A 272 22.69 8.28 -9.85
CA LYS A 272 22.66 7.43 -11.05
C LYS A 272 22.61 5.92 -10.75
N LYS A 273 22.99 5.50 -9.54
CA LYS A 273 22.97 4.09 -9.11
C LYS A 273 21.68 3.71 -8.38
N ILE A 274 20.71 4.62 -8.21
CA ILE A 274 19.45 4.33 -7.53
C ILE A 274 18.71 3.16 -8.17
N SER A 275 18.67 3.10 -9.50
CA SER A 275 18.04 2.01 -10.24
C SER A 275 18.65 0.65 -9.91
N LEU A 276 19.98 0.58 -9.73
CA LEU A 276 20.66 -0.65 -9.36
C LEU A 276 20.35 -1.05 -7.90
N ALA A 277 20.30 -0.06 -7.00
CA ALA A 277 19.90 -0.31 -5.60
C ALA A 277 18.46 -0.83 -5.50
N LEU A 278 17.54 -0.32 -6.33
CA LEU A 278 16.16 -0.80 -6.41
C LEU A 278 16.10 -2.27 -6.86
N ILE A 279 16.78 -2.62 -7.96
CA ILE A 279 16.79 -3.99 -8.49
C ILE A 279 17.36 -4.97 -7.46
N LEU A 280 18.53 -4.68 -6.91
CA LEU A 280 19.20 -5.58 -5.96
C LEU A 280 18.41 -5.70 -4.65
N GLY A 281 17.90 -4.59 -4.12
CA GLY A 281 17.09 -4.61 -2.91
C GLY A 281 15.82 -5.43 -3.07
N LEU A 282 15.09 -5.23 -4.18
CA LEU A 282 13.87 -5.98 -4.45
C LEU A 282 14.11 -7.46 -4.78
N PHE A 283 15.23 -7.79 -5.41
CA PHE A 283 15.62 -9.18 -5.63
C PHE A 283 15.83 -9.92 -4.30
N VAL A 284 16.53 -9.29 -3.34
CA VAL A 284 16.72 -9.86 -1.99
C VAL A 284 15.38 -10.03 -1.27
N VAL A 285 14.55 -8.98 -1.25
CA VAL A 285 13.22 -9.03 -0.62
C VAL A 285 12.36 -10.15 -1.21
N THR A 286 12.41 -10.32 -2.52
CA THR A 286 11.65 -11.36 -3.22
C THR A 286 11.96 -12.77 -2.75
N ILE A 287 13.25 -13.09 -2.61
CA ILE A 287 13.68 -14.42 -2.12
C ILE A 287 13.12 -14.64 -0.71
N ILE A 288 13.27 -13.65 0.16
CA ILE A 288 12.80 -13.71 1.54
C ILE A 288 11.28 -13.87 1.61
N TYR A 289 10.53 -13.08 0.83
CA TYR A 289 9.06 -13.11 0.82
C TYR A 289 8.51 -14.45 0.34
N LEU A 290 9.07 -15.02 -0.73
CA LEU A 290 8.68 -16.36 -1.19
C LEU A 290 8.94 -17.41 -0.10
N SER A 291 10.10 -17.35 0.56
CA SER A 291 10.41 -18.28 1.66
C SER A 291 9.45 -18.12 2.85
N ILE A 292 9.15 -16.89 3.27
CA ILE A 292 8.21 -16.62 4.37
C ILE A 292 6.82 -17.10 4.01
N SER A 293 6.30 -16.75 2.82
CA SER A 293 4.95 -17.12 2.42
C SER A 293 4.79 -18.64 2.35
N ILE A 294 5.78 -19.37 1.83
CA ILE A 294 5.76 -20.83 1.80
C ILE A 294 5.74 -21.37 3.23
N ALA A 295 6.69 -20.96 4.07
CA ALA A 295 6.80 -21.45 5.44
C ALA A 295 5.54 -21.17 6.28
N MET A 296 4.94 -19.98 6.14
CA MET A 296 3.73 -19.61 6.86
C MET A 296 2.49 -20.34 6.33
N SER A 297 2.36 -20.54 5.02
CA SER A 297 1.23 -21.32 4.46
C SER A 297 1.29 -22.79 4.89
N LEU A 298 2.49 -23.28 5.20
CA LEU A 298 2.78 -24.64 5.60
C LEU A 298 2.56 -24.87 7.11
N GLY A 299 3.17 -24.03 7.96
CA GLY A 299 3.27 -24.26 9.40
C GLY A 299 2.42 -23.36 10.31
N SER A 300 1.75 -22.34 9.78
CA SER A 300 0.84 -21.49 10.57
C SER A 300 -0.61 -21.88 10.33
N THR A 301 -1.42 -21.93 11.40
CA THR A 301 -2.84 -22.29 11.33
C THR A 301 -3.68 -21.33 10.50
N ASN A 302 -3.21 -20.11 10.23
CA ASN A 302 -3.95 -19.09 9.48
C ASN A 302 -3.08 -18.35 8.45
N GLY A 303 -1.87 -18.83 8.15
CA GLY A 303 -0.96 -18.14 7.21
C GLY A 303 -0.49 -16.76 7.68
N THR A 304 -0.60 -16.45 8.98
CA THR A 304 -0.08 -15.22 9.63
C THR A 304 0.83 -15.58 10.83
N PRO A 305 1.58 -14.62 11.41
CA PRO A 305 2.39 -14.90 12.60
C PRO A 305 1.59 -15.43 13.79
N SER A 306 0.33 -14.99 13.96
CA SER A 306 -0.50 -15.38 15.11
C SER A 306 -0.85 -16.87 15.10
N GLY A 307 -0.93 -17.50 13.92
CA GLY A 307 -1.19 -18.93 13.80
C GLY A 307 -0.03 -19.83 14.25
N PHE A 308 1.10 -19.26 14.70
CA PHE A 308 2.15 -20.02 15.38
C PHE A 308 1.99 -20.05 16.92
N LEU A 309 1.07 -19.27 17.50
CA LEU A 309 0.99 -19.11 18.96
C LEU A 309 0.87 -20.46 19.70
N ASP A 310 -0.02 -21.34 19.23
CA ASP A 310 -0.24 -22.65 19.85
C ASP A 310 0.99 -23.55 19.76
N PHE A 311 1.72 -23.47 18.64
CA PHE A 311 2.99 -24.17 18.47
C PHE A 311 4.04 -23.69 19.49
N PHE A 312 4.20 -22.38 19.64
CA PHE A 312 5.16 -21.82 20.61
C PHE A 312 4.76 -22.11 22.06
N LYS A 313 3.46 -22.13 22.36
CA LYS A 313 2.92 -22.50 23.69
C LYS A 313 3.17 -23.98 24.00
N SER A 314 2.81 -24.89 23.09
CA SER A 314 2.95 -26.34 23.31
C SER A 314 4.40 -26.80 23.48
N HIS A 315 5.36 -26.05 22.92
CA HIS A 315 6.79 -26.34 23.04
C HIS A 315 7.50 -25.50 24.11
N HIS A 316 6.76 -24.78 24.97
CA HIS A 316 7.30 -23.95 26.06
C HIS A 316 8.33 -22.88 25.62
N ILE A 317 8.18 -22.34 24.41
CA ILE A 317 9.08 -21.32 23.81
C ILE A 317 8.35 -20.01 23.50
N VAL A 318 7.33 -19.67 24.30
CA VAL A 318 6.51 -18.45 24.14
C VAL A 318 7.33 -17.16 24.07
N TRP A 319 8.47 -17.10 24.77
CA TRP A 319 9.39 -15.95 24.70
C TRP A 319 9.87 -15.66 23.27
N LEU A 320 10.01 -16.70 22.44
CA LEU A 320 10.42 -16.56 21.04
C LEU A 320 9.28 -16.01 20.18
N TYR A 321 8.02 -16.36 20.48
CA TYR A 321 6.84 -15.76 19.85
C TYR A 321 6.72 -14.26 20.20
N ILE A 322 6.99 -13.89 21.44
CA ILE A 322 7.00 -12.48 21.87
C ILE A 322 8.08 -11.71 21.13
N LEU A 323 9.31 -12.25 21.11
CA LEU A 323 10.43 -11.66 20.39
C LEU A 323 10.13 -11.52 18.90
N PHE A 324 9.55 -12.55 18.29
CA PHE A 324 9.15 -12.56 16.88
C PHE A 324 8.21 -11.40 16.56
N ASN A 325 7.15 -11.23 17.34
CA ASN A 325 6.15 -10.17 17.16
C ASN A 325 6.70 -8.76 17.44
N ILE A 326 7.52 -8.58 18.48
CA ILE A 326 8.21 -7.30 18.74
C ILE A 326 9.09 -6.93 17.55
N LEU A 327 9.84 -7.89 17.00
CA LEU A 327 10.72 -7.64 15.86
C LEU A 327 9.95 -7.37 14.55
N ILE A 328 8.76 -7.97 14.35
CA ILE A 328 7.86 -7.57 13.26
C ILE A 328 7.47 -6.10 13.42
N GLY A 329 7.05 -5.68 14.62
CA GLY A 329 6.73 -4.29 14.92
C GLY A 329 7.91 -3.34 14.66
N VAL A 330 9.12 -3.72 15.10
CA VAL A 330 10.37 -3.00 14.78
C VAL A 330 10.59 -2.93 13.27
N GLY A 331 10.31 -4.03 12.54
CA GLY A 331 10.36 -4.07 11.08
C GLY A 331 9.48 -3.00 10.43
N VAL A 332 8.24 -2.83 10.89
CA VAL A 332 7.33 -1.79 10.36
C VAL A 332 7.89 -0.37 10.56
N LEU A 333 8.65 -0.11 11.63
CA LEU A 333 9.31 1.19 11.85
C LEU A 333 10.30 1.54 10.74
N SER A 334 10.88 0.57 10.02
CA SER A 334 11.78 0.86 8.89
C SER A 334 11.06 1.52 7.70
N ILE A 335 9.78 1.18 7.50
CA ILE A 335 8.91 1.83 6.51
C ILE A 335 8.67 3.28 6.95
N ILE A 336 8.25 3.49 8.20
CA ILE A 336 7.97 4.83 8.76
C ILE A 336 9.23 5.72 8.74
N ASN A 337 10.40 5.15 9.01
CA ASN A 337 11.68 5.82 8.89
C ASN A 337 11.97 6.31 7.46
N SER A 338 11.70 5.45 6.47
CA SER A 338 11.85 5.79 5.04
C SER A 338 10.90 6.93 4.63
N PHE A 339 9.66 6.90 5.10
CA PHE A 339 8.73 8.02 4.95
C PHE A 339 9.25 9.28 5.65
N GLY A 340 9.72 9.19 6.90
CA GLY A 340 10.27 10.33 7.65
C GLY A 340 11.44 11.01 6.96
N MET A 341 12.30 10.26 6.27
CA MET A 341 13.37 10.83 5.45
C MET A 341 12.85 11.46 4.16
N TRP A 342 11.88 10.85 3.50
CA TRP A 342 11.38 11.31 2.20
C TRP A 342 10.40 12.49 2.29
N THR A 343 9.38 12.40 3.13
CA THR A 343 8.19 13.26 3.06
C THR A 343 8.50 14.75 3.27
N PRO A 344 9.40 15.19 4.18
CA PRO A 344 9.66 16.63 4.31
C PRO A 344 10.34 17.20 3.07
N ARG A 345 11.17 16.40 2.40
CA ARG A 345 11.87 16.77 1.17
C ARG A 345 10.93 16.79 -0.03
N LEU A 346 9.99 15.84 -0.08
CA LEU A 346 8.91 15.85 -1.05
C LEU A 346 8.15 17.18 -0.96
N VAL A 347 7.73 17.56 0.25
CA VAL A 347 6.96 18.79 0.46
C VAL A 347 7.78 20.03 0.11
N GLU A 348 9.06 20.12 0.49
CA GLU A 348 9.89 21.27 0.11
C GLU A 348 10.05 21.41 -1.42
N ASN A 349 10.14 20.31 -2.16
CA ASN A 349 10.14 20.37 -3.63
C ASN A 349 8.81 20.87 -4.18
N LEU A 350 7.67 20.49 -3.57
CA LEU A 350 6.37 21.00 -3.98
C LEU A 350 6.18 22.48 -3.62
N VAL A 351 6.71 22.95 -2.49
CA VAL A 351 6.76 24.39 -2.15
C VAL A 351 7.60 25.15 -3.19
N ALA A 352 8.76 24.61 -3.56
CA ALA A 352 9.65 25.20 -4.56
C ALA A 352 9.03 25.26 -5.97
N MET A 353 7.97 24.49 -6.24
CA MET A 353 7.22 24.52 -7.50
C MET A 353 5.86 25.24 -7.38
N ASN A 354 5.56 25.81 -6.21
CA ASN A 354 4.23 26.35 -5.89
C ASN A 354 3.08 25.37 -6.12
N GLU A 355 3.34 24.07 -5.94
CA GLU A 355 2.38 23.01 -6.22
C GLU A 355 1.46 22.72 -5.03
N ILE A 356 1.73 23.27 -3.85
CA ILE A 356 0.89 23.15 -2.65
C ILE A 356 0.40 24.51 -2.15
N PRO A 357 -0.71 24.53 -1.38
CA PRO A 357 -1.20 25.75 -0.73
C PRO A 357 -0.09 26.49 0.02
N TYR A 358 -0.09 27.82 -0.13
CA TYR A 358 0.88 28.73 0.50
C TYR A 358 2.34 28.54 0.09
N GLY A 359 2.64 27.80 -0.99
CA GLY A 359 4.01 27.58 -1.47
C GLY A 359 4.81 28.88 -1.65
N ALA A 360 4.23 29.88 -2.33
CA ALA A 360 4.82 31.20 -2.51
C ALA A 360 5.21 31.92 -1.19
N LYS A 361 4.47 31.72 -0.09
CA LYS A 361 4.79 32.34 1.21
C LYS A 361 6.02 31.73 1.88
N PHE A 362 6.28 30.45 1.60
CA PHE A 362 7.34 29.69 2.27
C PHE A 362 8.59 29.48 1.40
N VAL A 363 8.57 29.85 0.13
CA VAL A 363 9.70 29.65 -0.80
C VAL A 363 11.03 30.22 -0.28
N LYS A 364 11.02 31.42 0.32
CA LYS A 364 12.22 32.05 0.89
C LYS A 364 12.75 31.38 2.16
N LYS A 365 11.97 30.46 2.77
CA LYS A 365 12.30 29.75 4.02
C LYS A 365 12.78 28.31 3.77
N LEU A 366 12.86 27.88 2.51
CA LEU A 366 13.30 26.53 2.15
C LEU A 366 14.77 26.31 2.51
N ASN A 367 15.09 25.08 2.94
CA ASN A 367 16.45 24.72 3.30
C ASN A 367 16.73 23.26 2.98
N ASN A 368 17.50 23.06 1.90
CA ASN A 368 17.84 21.73 1.39
C ASN A 368 18.60 20.85 2.40
N ASN A 369 19.32 21.42 3.36
CA ASN A 369 20.06 20.64 4.37
C ASN A 369 19.19 20.25 5.57
N ARG A 370 18.14 21.03 5.87
CA ARG A 370 17.25 20.88 7.03
C ARG A 370 15.83 21.31 6.64
N PRO A 371 14.99 20.39 6.15
CA PRO A 371 13.71 20.72 5.53
C PRO A 371 12.61 21.11 6.53
N LYS A 372 12.79 22.23 7.25
CA LYS A 372 11.90 22.65 8.35
C LYS A 372 10.48 22.99 7.87
N VAL A 373 10.36 23.60 6.69
CA VAL A 373 9.05 23.93 6.11
C VAL A 373 8.30 22.65 5.77
N GLY A 374 9.01 21.68 5.19
CA GLY A 374 8.44 20.36 4.88
C GLY A 374 7.95 19.62 6.13
N ILE A 375 8.73 19.64 7.21
CA ILE A 375 8.34 19.03 8.50
C ILE A 375 7.07 19.69 9.04
N MET A 376 7.05 21.02 9.10
CA MET A 376 5.90 21.76 9.62
C MET A 376 4.62 21.46 8.82
N TYR A 377 4.71 21.49 7.49
CA TYR A 377 3.56 21.21 6.63
C TYR A 377 3.08 19.75 6.80
N ASN A 378 4.00 18.78 6.88
CA ASN A 378 3.64 17.39 7.15
C ASN A 378 2.88 17.26 8.47
N ILE A 379 3.36 17.88 9.56
CA ILE A 379 2.69 17.84 10.86
C ILE A 379 1.28 18.41 10.77
N ILE A 380 1.10 19.55 10.09
CA ILE A 380 -0.20 20.21 9.91
C ILE A 380 -1.21 19.31 9.19
N VAL A 381 -0.76 18.52 8.21
CA VAL A 381 -1.65 17.61 7.47
C VAL A 381 -1.85 16.28 8.22
N VAL A 382 -0.80 15.74 8.83
CA VAL A 382 -0.81 14.41 9.45
C VAL A 382 -1.59 14.38 10.77
N ILE A 383 -1.41 15.36 11.66
CA ILE A 383 -2.06 15.33 12.99
C ILE A 383 -3.60 15.26 12.88
N PRO A 384 -4.28 16.14 12.11
CA PRO A 384 -5.73 16.08 12.00
C PRO A 384 -6.21 14.76 11.42
N VAL A 385 -5.50 14.20 10.43
CA VAL A 385 -5.83 12.91 9.83
C VAL A 385 -5.74 11.80 10.86
N ILE A 386 -4.65 11.71 11.64
CA ILE A 386 -4.52 10.68 12.69
C ILE A 386 -5.67 10.79 13.70
N ILE A 387 -5.97 12.00 14.19
CA ILE A 387 -7.04 12.18 15.18
C ILE A 387 -8.40 11.76 14.62
N ILE A 388 -8.75 12.26 13.43
CA ILE A 388 -10.06 11.99 12.81
C ILE A 388 -10.18 10.51 12.45
N PHE A 389 -9.15 9.91 11.84
CA PHE A 389 -9.21 8.52 11.37
C PHE A 389 -9.11 7.53 12.53
N CYS A 390 -8.38 7.83 13.60
CA CYS A 390 -8.45 7.02 14.82
C CYS A 390 -9.83 7.07 15.47
N ALA A 391 -10.47 8.24 15.51
CA ALA A 391 -11.83 8.36 16.05
C ALA A 391 -12.86 7.60 15.18
N ILE A 392 -12.78 7.74 13.85
CA ILE A 392 -13.64 7.00 12.91
C ILE A 392 -13.42 5.49 13.07
N GLY A 393 -12.16 5.03 13.08
CA GLY A 393 -11.84 3.62 13.23
C GLY A 393 -12.24 3.03 14.57
N GLY A 394 -11.96 3.75 15.67
CA GLY A 394 -12.22 3.26 17.02
C GLY A 394 -13.68 3.32 17.46
N LEU A 395 -14.46 4.27 16.94
CA LEU A 395 -15.86 4.50 17.36
C LEU A 395 -16.90 4.10 16.31
N GLY A 396 -16.54 4.14 15.02
CA GLY A 396 -17.50 4.05 13.91
C GLY A 396 -17.24 2.92 12.92
N TYR A 397 -16.15 2.16 13.08
CA TYR A 397 -15.83 1.03 12.21
C TYR A 397 -16.08 -0.31 12.91
N ILE A 398 -16.26 -1.36 12.12
CA ILE A 398 -16.57 -2.70 12.62
C ILE A 398 -15.30 -3.52 12.78
N ASN A 399 -15.24 -4.28 13.87
CA ASN A 399 -14.14 -5.15 14.18
C ASN A 399 -14.20 -6.43 13.34
N THR A 400 -13.31 -6.56 12.37
CA THR A 400 -13.12 -7.78 11.57
C THR A 400 -12.08 -8.73 12.18
N TYR A 401 -11.48 -8.37 13.32
CA TYR A 401 -10.56 -9.20 14.11
C TYR A 401 -11.29 -9.82 15.31
N SER A 402 -12.55 -10.24 15.15
CA SER A 402 -13.47 -10.65 16.23
C SER A 402 -12.93 -11.71 17.19
N SER A 403 -11.93 -12.49 16.80
CA SER A 403 -11.24 -13.49 17.64
C SER A 403 -10.19 -12.92 18.60
N SER A 404 -9.70 -11.70 18.39
CA SER A 404 -8.63 -11.09 19.18
C SER A 404 -9.15 -9.91 20.02
N ASN A 405 -9.11 -10.05 21.35
CA ASN A 405 -9.50 -8.97 22.25
C ASN A 405 -8.35 -7.96 22.47
N TYR A 406 -8.25 -6.96 21.59
CA TYR A 406 -7.25 -5.88 21.70
C TYR A 406 -7.62 -4.75 22.67
N GLY A 407 -8.78 -4.84 23.33
CA GLY A 407 -9.37 -3.77 24.13
C GLY A 407 -10.41 -2.93 23.38
N THR A 408 -11.11 -2.07 24.11
CA THR A 408 -12.30 -1.35 23.65
C THR A 408 -12.04 -0.48 22.41
N GLY A 409 -12.65 -0.85 21.28
CA GLY A 409 -12.57 -0.14 19.99
C GLY A 409 -11.25 -0.35 19.21
N VAL A 410 -10.28 -1.08 19.76
CA VAL A 410 -8.96 -1.24 19.13
C VAL A 410 -9.01 -2.19 17.92
N GLY A 411 -9.75 -3.29 18.01
CA GLY A 411 -9.92 -4.21 16.87
C GLY A 411 -10.56 -3.52 15.66
N SER A 412 -11.62 -2.73 15.89
CA SER A 412 -12.23 -1.88 14.85
C SER A 412 -11.24 -0.89 14.23
N LEU A 413 -10.39 -0.28 15.06
CA LEU A 413 -9.36 0.63 14.60
C LEU A 413 -8.33 -0.07 13.70
N TYR A 414 -7.91 -1.30 14.04
CA TYR A 414 -7.02 -2.09 13.19
C TYR A 414 -7.67 -2.53 11.89
N SER A 415 -8.93 -2.95 11.92
CA SER A 415 -9.68 -3.27 10.69
C SER A 415 -9.78 -2.07 9.76
N PHE A 416 -10.05 -0.88 10.32
CA PHE A 416 -10.09 0.35 9.55
C PHE A 416 -8.72 0.72 8.98
N ALA A 417 -7.65 0.57 9.78
CA ALA A 417 -6.28 0.80 9.34
C ALA A 417 -5.89 -0.12 8.18
N ASP A 418 -6.24 -1.40 8.22
CA ASP A 418 -5.92 -2.36 7.15
C ASP A 418 -6.66 -2.05 5.84
N LEU A 419 -7.90 -1.59 5.96
CA LEU A 419 -8.66 -1.08 4.82
C LEU A 419 -7.94 0.12 4.18
N MET A 420 -7.58 1.13 4.98
CA MET A 420 -6.89 2.33 4.47
C MET A 420 -5.56 1.99 3.79
N ALA A 421 -4.79 1.09 4.42
CA ALA A 421 -3.47 0.69 3.96
C ALA A 421 -3.52 0.01 2.59
N THR A 422 -4.48 -0.89 2.38
CA THR A 422 -4.69 -1.60 1.12
C THR A 422 -4.97 -0.60 -0.02
N TRP A 423 -5.88 0.33 0.18
CA TRP A 423 -6.22 1.33 -0.85
C TRP A 423 -5.13 2.35 -1.12
N ALA A 424 -4.37 2.72 -0.09
CA ALA A 424 -3.24 3.63 -0.23
C ALA A 424 -2.19 3.03 -1.20
N SER A 425 -1.85 1.75 -1.03
CA SER A 425 -0.91 1.07 -1.91
C SER A 425 -1.43 0.96 -3.34
N VAL A 426 -2.67 0.50 -3.54
CA VAL A 426 -3.27 0.38 -4.88
C VAL A 426 -3.24 1.72 -5.63
N GLY A 427 -3.52 2.83 -4.96
CA GLY A 427 -3.41 4.17 -5.54
C GLY A 427 -1.99 4.53 -5.95
N ALA A 428 -0.98 4.24 -5.12
CA ALA A 428 0.43 4.49 -5.46
C ALA A 428 0.87 3.72 -6.71
N PHE A 429 0.55 2.42 -6.78
CA PHE A 429 0.85 1.57 -7.95
C PHE A 429 0.12 2.04 -9.21
N THR A 430 -1.12 2.53 -9.08
CA THR A 430 -1.87 3.12 -10.20
C THR A 430 -1.12 4.31 -10.84
N PHE A 431 -0.55 5.20 -10.03
CA PHE A 431 0.23 6.34 -10.54
C PHE A 431 1.60 5.94 -11.11
N ILE A 432 2.20 4.85 -10.62
CA ILE A 432 3.39 4.26 -11.25
C ILE A 432 3.04 3.75 -12.65
N ILE A 433 1.93 3.02 -12.79
CA ILE A 433 1.45 2.53 -14.09
C ILE A 433 1.20 3.68 -15.07
N PHE A 434 0.55 4.76 -14.64
CA PHE A 434 0.38 5.94 -15.49
C PHE A 434 1.73 6.53 -15.91
N SER A 435 2.72 6.57 -15.03
CA SER A 435 4.07 7.04 -15.36
C SER A 435 4.74 6.15 -16.42
N ILE A 436 4.59 4.82 -16.31
CA ILE A 436 5.11 3.85 -17.27
C ILE A 436 4.43 3.98 -18.63
N PHE A 437 3.11 4.13 -18.64
CA PHE A 437 2.35 4.38 -19.86
C PHE A 437 2.78 5.69 -20.55
N GLY A 438 2.93 6.77 -19.79
CA GLY A 438 3.44 8.05 -20.28
C GLY A 438 4.86 7.94 -20.86
N ALA A 439 5.74 7.15 -20.25
CA ALA A 439 7.08 6.90 -20.75
C ALA A 439 7.10 6.10 -22.07
N LEU A 440 6.20 5.12 -22.22
CA LEU A 440 5.99 4.43 -23.50
C LEU A 440 5.52 5.39 -24.60
N LYS A 441 4.62 6.32 -24.27
CA LYS A 441 4.20 7.38 -25.20
C LYS A 441 5.37 8.30 -25.56
N ASN A 442 6.21 8.66 -24.59
CA ASN A 442 7.40 9.48 -24.82
C ASN A 442 8.41 8.83 -25.79
N ARG A 443 8.42 7.49 -25.90
CA ARG A 443 9.22 6.80 -26.92
C ARG A 443 8.77 7.07 -28.36
N LYS A 444 7.54 7.53 -28.56
CA LYS A 444 7.02 7.98 -29.86
C LYS A 444 7.13 9.49 -30.03
N THR A 445 6.86 10.27 -28.98
CA THR A 445 6.78 11.74 -29.08
C THR A 445 8.09 12.47 -28.82
N HIS A 446 9.05 11.86 -28.12
CA HIS A 446 10.34 12.46 -27.74
C HIS A 446 10.22 13.81 -26.99
N ALA A 447 9.08 14.09 -26.36
CA ALA A 447 8.80 15.34 -25.66
C ALA A 447 9.60 15.53 -24.35
N VAL A 448 10.16 14.46 -23.79
CA VAL A 448 10.95 14.44 -22.56
C VAL A 448 12.30 13.77 -22.82
N ILE A 449 13.37 14.40 -22.34
CA ILE A 449 14.74 13.91 -22.51
C ILE A 449 15.09 12.90 -21.42
N VAL A 450 15.39 11.68 -21.84
CA VAL A 450 15.64 10.52 -20.97
C VAL A 450 16.86 9.73 -21.42
N LYS A 451 17.52 9.03 -20.48
CA LYS A 451 18.53 8.03 -20.81
C LYS A 451 17.84 6.74 -21.28
N LYS A 452 17.68 6.60 -22.60
CA LYS A 452 17.04 5.44 -23.22
C LYS A 452 17.70 4.13 -22.77
N THR A 453 16.90 3.18 -22.31
CA THR A 453 17.31 1.81 -22.00
C THR A 453 16.73 0.82 -23.02
N LYS A 454 17.40 -0.31 -23.27
CA LYS A 454 16.85 -1.35 -24.17
C LYS A 454 15.63 -2.04 -23.56
N TYR A 455 15.59 -2.15 -22.23
CA TYR A 455 14.60 -2.92 -21.49
C TYR A 455 13.26 -2.20 -21.30
N LEU A 456 13.18 -0.86 -21.46
CA LEU A 456 11.95 -0.12 -21.19
C LEU A 456 10.72 -0.70 -21.91
N LYS A 457 10.78 -0.87 -23.24
CA LYS A 457 9.61 -1.33 -24.01
C LYS A 457 9.08 -2.70 -23.56
N PRO A 458 9.90 -3.79 -23.56
CA PRO A 458 9.40 -5.10 -23.17
C PRO A 458 8.95 -5.15 -21.70
N MET A 459 9.70 -4.51 -20.78
CA MET A 459 9.37 -4.53 -19.36
C MET A 459 8.15 -3.67 -19.03
N ALA A 460 7.96 -2.54 -19.72
CA ALA A 460 6.76 -1.72 -19.54
C ALA A 460 5.50 -2.45 -20.03
N ILE A 461 5.55 -3.12 -21.18
CA ILE A 461 4.40 -3.90 -21.69
C ILE A 461 4.07 -5.04 -20.73
N LEU A 462 5.09 -5.79 -20.28
CA LEU A 462 4.91 -6.87 -19.32
C LEU A 462 4.32 -6.35 -17.99
N CYS A 463 4.85 -5.25 -17.47
CA CYS A 463 4.32 -4.59 -16.27
C CYS A 463 2.85 -4.20 -16.44
N LEU A 464 2.48 -3.59 -17.57
CA LEU A 464 1.09 -3.19 -17.83
C LEU A 464 0.17 -4.41 -17.88
N PHE A 465 0.57 -5.47 -18.58
CA PHE A 465 -0.20 -6.72 -18.66
C PHE A 465 -0.41 -7.36 -17.28
N LEU A 466 0.65 -7.44 -16.48
CA LEU A 466 0.61 -8.10 -15.17
C LEU A 466 0.00 -7.24 -14.05
N SER A 467 -0.17 -5.93 -14.23
CA SER A 467 -0.58 -5.04 -13.13
C SER A 467 -1.93 -4.36 -13.33
N VAL A 468 -2.35 -4.10 -14.58
CA VAL A 468 -3.61 -3.39 -14.85
C VAL A 468 -4.83 -4.20 -14.40
N LEU A 469 -4.88 -5.50 -14.73
CA LEU A 469 -6.00 -6.37 -14.33
C LEU A 469 -6.07 -6.56 -12.81
N PRO A 470 -4.98 -6.89 -12.08
CA PRO A 470 -4.99 -6.91 -10.62
C PRO A 470 -5.52 -5.63 -9.97
N ILE A 471 -5.05 -4.47 -10.40
CA ILE A 471 -5.50 -3.19 -9.84
C ILE A 471 -6.98 -2.94 -10.16
N PHE A 472 -7.41 -3.22 -11.40
CA PHE A 472 -8.80 -3.10 -11.79
C PHE A 472 -9.70 -3.98 -10.93
N PHE A 473 -9.38 -5.27 -10.79
CA PHE A 473 -10.18 -6.19 -9.98
C PHE A 473 -10.14 -5.84 -8.49
N THR A 474 -9.01 -5.37 -7.98
CA THR A 474 -8.93 -4.89 -6.59
C THR A 474 -9.89 -3.72 -6.36
N PHE A 475 -9.93 -2.73 -7.26
CA PHE A 475 -10.89 -1.61 -7.21
C PHE A 475 -12.35 -2.03 -7.44
N PHE A 476 -12.57 -3.00 -8.32
CA PHE A 476 -13.92 -3.43 -8.70
C PHE A 476 -14.57 -4.31 -7.63
N THR A 477 -13.78 -5.12 -6.92
CA THR A 477 -14.28 -6.11 -5.95
C THR A 477 -15.24 -5.52 -4.92
N PRO A 478 -14.95 -4.40 -4.24
CA PRO A 478 -15.91 -3.83 -3.28
C PRO A 478 -17.24 -3.40 -3.88
N ILE A 479 -17.21 -2.89 -5.11
CA ILE A 479 -18.41 -2.46 -5.83
C ILE A 479 -19.23 -3.71 -6.18
N ALA A 480 -18.56 -4.75 -6.69
CA ALA A 480 -19.20 -6.03 -6.98
C ALA A 480 -19.77 -6.69 -5.72
N ASP A 481 -19.02 -6.71 -4.62
CA ASP A 481 -19.45 -7.21 -3.32
C ASP A 481 -20.69 -6.46 -2.82
N LEU A 482 -20.75 -5.13 -2.99
CA LEU A 482 -21.94 -4.36 -2.65
C LEU A 482 -23.16 -4.81 -3.47
N PHE A 483 -23.00 -5.05 -4.77
CA PHE A 483 -24.08 -5.57 -5.61
C PHE A 483 -24.45 -7.04 -5.32
N LEU A 484 -23.56 -7.81 -4.70
CA LEU A 484 -23.83 -9.21 -4.33
C LEU A 484 -24.58 -9.34 -3.00
N LEU A 485 -24.85 -8.24 -2.28
CA LEU A 485 -25.57 -8.25 -1.01
C LEU A 485 -26.93 -8.96 -1.07
N TYR A 486 -27.66 -8.86 -2.18
CA TYR A 486 -28.98 -9.48 -2.33
C TYR A 486 -28.94 -11.02 -2.32
N ARG A 487 -27.78 -11.63 -2.59
CA ARG A 487 -27.61 -13.09 -2.61
C ARG A 487 -27.31 -13.68 -1.24
N ILE A 488 -27.00 -12.83 -0.28
CA ILE A 488 -26.57 -13.27 1.05
C ILE A 488 -27.83 -13.44 1.90
N PRO A 489 -28.07 -14.65 2.43
CA PRO A 489 -29.19 -14.87 3.33
C PRO A 489 -29.00 -14.03 4.60
N THR A 490 -30.07 -13.35 5.02
CA THR A 490 -30.03 -12.43 6.18
C THR A 490 -30.00 -13.17 7.52
N ASN A 491 -30.39 -14.46 7.53
CA ASN A 491 -30.36 -15.34 8.69
C ASN A 491 -29.62 -16.63 8.34
N ILE A 492 -28.44 -16.85 8.92
CA ILE A 492 -27.69 -18.10 8.81
C ILE A 492 -27.67 -18.75 10.19
N TYR A 493 -28.29 -19.92 10.31
CA TYR A 493 -28.23 -20.73 11.52
C TYR A 493 -27.26 -21.88 11.26
N GLY A 494 -26.07 -21.81 11.87
CA GLY A 494 -25.15 -22.94 11.96
C GLY A 494 -25.53 -23.84 13.14
N VAL A 495 -25.65 -25.14 12.90
CA VAL A 495 -25.78 -26.14 13.97
C VAL A 495 -24.54 -27.03 13.92
N GLU A 496 -23.75 -27.01 14.99
CA GLU A 496 -22.56 -27.85 15.14
C GLU A 496 -22.92 -29.11 15.96
N TYR A 497 -22.66 -30.29 15.41
CA TYR A 497 -22.82 -31.57 16.10
C TYR A 497 -21.45 -32.16 16.41
N ILE A 498 -21.16 -32.42 17.69
CA ILE A 498 -19.97 -33.19 18.10
C ILE A 498 -20.42 -34.61 18.43
N ASN A 499 -19.92 -35.60 17.71
CA ASN A 499 -20.15 -37.02 18.02
C ASN A 499 -18.85 -37.65 18.52
N ASN A 500 -18.72 -37.83 19.85
CA ASN A 500 -17.49 -38.37 20.47
C ASN A 500 -17.38 -39.91 20.42
N ALA A 501 -18.26 -40.62 19.70
CA ALA A 501 -18.28 -42.08 19.68
C ALA A 501 -17.56 -42.72 18.49
N LEU A 502 -17.17 -41.93 17.47
CA LEU A 502 -16.47 -42.40 16.29
C LEU A 502 -15.41 -41.35 15.93
N ASP A 503 -14.15 -41.74 15.77
CA ASP A 503 -13.03 -40.91 15.28
C ASP A 503 -13.22 -40.44 13.82
N VAL A 504 -14.43 -40.00 13.45
CA VAL A 504 -14.80 -39.54 12.11
C VAL A 504 -15.55 -38.21 12.23
N PRO A 505 -15.09 -37.13 11.57
CA PRO A 505 -15.80 -35.86 11.59
C PRO A 505 -17.13 -35.98 10.84
N VAL A 506 -18.25 -35.68 11.53
CA VAL A 506 -19.59 -35.67 10.95
C VAL A 506 -19.88 -34.28 10.40
N SER A 507 -20.39 -34.22 9.17
CA SER A 507 -20.48 -33.04 8.31
C SER A 507 -21.38 -31.90 8.85
N PHE A 508 -20.95 -30.67 8.60
CA PHE A 508 -21.69 -29.43 8.87
C PHE A 508 -22.99 -29.35 8.05
N THR A 509 -24.12 -29.06 8.70
CA THR A 509 -25.37 -28.74 8.01
C THR A 509 -25.74 -27.29 8.31
N TYR A 510 -25.54 -26.41 7.33
CA TYR A 510 -26.01 -25.03 7.38
C TYR A 510 -27.45 -24.96 6.87
N ALA A 511 -28.37 -24.37 7.66
CA ALA A 511 -29.71 -24.07 7.21
C ALA A 511 -29.79 -22.60 6.79
N TYR A 512 -30.03 -22.35 5.49
CA TYR A 512 -30.16 -21.01 4.93
C TYR A 512 -31.64 -20.63 4.78
N HIS A 513 -32.03 -19.49 5.35
CA HIS A 513 -33.33 -18.88 5.03
C HIS A 513 -33.12 -17.73 4.03
N GLY A 514 -33.68 -17.87 2.83
CA GLY A 514 -33.73 -16.79 1.85
C GLY A 514 -34.64 -15.64 2.28
N ILE A 515 -34.50 -14.49 1.60
CA ILE A 515 -35.27 -13.24 1.84
C ILE A 515 -36.80 -13.46 1.71
N ASN A 516 -37.23 -14.52 1.03
CA ASN A 516 -38.65 -14.91 0.86
C ASN A 516 -39.07 -16.12 1.72
N GLY A 517 -38.26 -16.57 2.68
CA GLY A 517 -38.57 -17.74 3.50
C GLY A 517 -38.37 -19.09 2.80
N GLU A 518 -37.79 -19.13 1.60
CA GLU A 518 -37.42 -20.39 0.95
C GLU A 518 -36.13 -20.96 1.54
N LEU A 519 -36.18 -22.25 1.89
CA LEU A 519 -35.07 -23.04 2.41
C LEU A 519 -34.12 -23.38 1.24
N ILE A 520 -32.92 -22.81 1.22
CA ILE A 520 -31.92 -23.14 0.21
C ILE A 520 -30.96 -24.15 0.83
N THR A 521 -31.16 -25.45 0.63
CA THR A 521 -30.20 -26.47 1.09
C THR A 521 -29.10 -26.64 0.05
N SER A 522 -27.84 -26.41 0.43
CA SER A 522 -26.68 -26.93 -0.31
C SER A 522 -26.01 -28.04 0.48
N ALA A 523 -26.55 -29.26 0.37
CA ALA A 523 -25.83 -30.46 0.72
C ALA A 523 -26.27 -31.56 -0.23
N SER A 524 -25.37 -31.99 -1.10
CA SER A 524 -25.59 -33.08 -2.06
C SER A 524 -25.62 -34.46 -1.39
N ASN A 525 -26.11 -34.58 -0.14
CA ASN A 525 -26.40 -35.84 0.56
C ASN A 525 -27.26 -35.62 1.83
N ALA A 526 -28.22 -34.68 1.81
CA ALA A 526 -29.19 -34.54 2.90
C ALA A 526 -30.49 -35.29 2.56
N SER A 527 -30.57 -36.57 2.92
CA SER A 527 -31.87 -37.24 3.09
C SER A 527 -32.57 -36.64 4.31
N THR A 528 -33.40 -35.64 4.05
CA THR A 528 -34.64 -35.24 4.74
C THR A 528 -34.63 -34.85 6.22
N MET A 529 -35.26 -33.69 6.45
CA MET A 529 -35.84 -33.13 7.67
C MET A 529 -34.85 -32.68 8.74
N PHE A 530 -34.63 -31.37 8.88
CA PHE A 530 -34.54 -30.73 10.19
C PHE A 530 -34.85 -29.24 10.08
N ALA A 531 -36.02 -28.84 10.57
CA ALA A 531 -36.30 -27.46 10.97
C ALA A 531 -37.11 -27.50 12.28
N ASN A 532 -36.57 -26.77 13.25
CA ASN A 532 -37.10 -26.47 14.58
C ASN A 532 -37.00 -27.57 15.62
N ILE A 533 -36.63 -27.11 16.83
CA ILE A 533 -36.76 -27.75 18.14
C ILE A 533 -35.47 -28.39 18.66
N THR A 534 -34.58 -27.57 19.21
CA THR A 534 -33.52 -28.01 20.14
C THR A 534 -33.94 -27.99 21.60
N ASN A 535 -35.23 -27.82 21.92
CA ASN A 535 -35.74 -27.79 23.31
C ASN A 535 -37.20 -28.28 23.47
N SER A 536 -37.66 -29.29 22.73
CA SER A 536 -38.95 -29.95 23.06
C SER A 536 -38.82 -31.46 23.19
N PRO A 537 -39.72 -32.09 23.98
CA PRO A 537 -39.73 -33.52 24.27
C PRO A 537 -39.72 -34.44 23.04
N GLY A 538 -40.05 -33.95 21.84
CA GLY A 538 -40.18 -34.77 20.63
C GLY A 538 -38.88 -35.21 19.93
N PHE A 539 -37.69 -34.70 20.29
CA PHE A 539 -36.44 -35.08 19.62
C PHE A 539 -36.05 -36.54 19.87
N ILE A 540 -36.17 -36.99 21.12
CA ILE A 540 -35.84 -38.38 21.50
C ILE A 540 -36.83 -39.36 20.85
N ASP A 541 -38.11 -38.97 20.77
CA ASP A 541 -39.15 -39.78 20.13
C ASP A 541 -38.93 -39.89 18.61
N ALA A 542 -38.56 -38.79 17.95
CA ALA A 542 -38.23 -38.80 16.52
C ALA A 542 -36.94 -39.60 16.22
N TYR A 543 -35.91 -39.49 17.07
CA TYR A 543 -34.67 -40.27 16.98
C TYR A 543 -34.95 -41.76 17.11
N ASN A 544 -35.71 -42.17 18.12
CA ASN A 544 -36.06 -43.57 18.33
C ASN A 544 -36.98 -44.13 17.24
N GLN A 545 -37.89 -43.31 16.72
CA GLN A 545 -38.78 -43.71 15.62
C GLN A 545 -38.02 -43.92 14.31
N ALA A 546 -37.05 -43.05 13.98
CA ALA A 546 -36.23 -43.19 12.76
C ALA A 546 -35.39 -44.49 12.77
N PHE A 547 -34.83 -44.88 13.92
CA PHE A 547 -34.13 -46.16 14.05
C PHE A 547 -35.08 -47.36 13.98
N LYS A 548 -36.27 -47.25 14.56
CA LYS A 548 -37.35 -48.26 14.42
C LYS A 548 -37.78 -48.46 12.97
N ASP A 549 -37.97 -47.38 12.23
CA ASP A 549 -38.38 -47.42 10.82
C ASP A 549 -37.28 -47.99 9.92
N ALA A 550 -36.01 -47.88 10.35
CA ALA A 550 -34.85 -48.50 9.71
C ALA A 550 -34.57 -49.95 10.19
N GLY A 551 -35.34 -50.51 11.13
CA GLY A 551 -35.13 -51.85 11.67
C GLY A 551 -33.87 -52.00 12.55
N LEU A 552 -33.35 -50.89 13.08
CA LEU A 552 -32.13 -50.83 13.88
C LEU A 552 -32.44 -50.45 15.34
N THR A 553 -31.62 -50.90 16.28
CA THR A 553 -31.69 -50.43 17.67
C THR A 553 -30.87 -49.15 17.85
N PRO A 554 -31.45 -48.05 18.35
CA PRO A 554 -30.72 -46.81 18.55
C PRO A 554 -29.65 -46.96 19.65
N PRO A 555 -28.42 -46.47 19.44
CA PRO A 555 -27.43 -46.40 20.51
C PRO A 555 -27.88 -45.43 21.63
N ALA A 556 -27.50 -45.73 22.88
CA ALA A 556 -27.88 -44.91 24.02
C ALA A 556 -27.22 -43.52 23.94
N ILE A 557 -28.05 -42.47 23.89
CA ILE A 557 -27.59 -41.08 23.96
C ILE A 557 -27.38 -40.73 25.44
N ASP A 558 -26.15 -40.40 25.84
CA ASP A 558 -25.88 -39.83 27.16
C ASP A 558 -26.35 -38.36 27.18
N PRO A 559 -27.37 -37.99 27.98
CA PRO A 559 -27.88 -36.63 28.04
C PRO A 559 -26.84 -35.60 28.51
N ASN A 560 -25.78 -36.05 29.20
CA ASN A 560 -24.71 -35.16 29.71
C ASN A 560 -23.66 -34.82 28.64
N LEU A 561 -23.65 -35.52 27.50
CA LEU A 561 -22.74 -35.27 26.38
C LEU A 561 -23.34 -34.28 25.34
N ILE A 562 -24.62 -33.92 25.47
CA ILE A 562 -25.26 -32.89 24.67
C ILE A 562 -24.92 -31.52 25.30
N LYS A 563 -23.85 -30.88 24.83
CA LYS A 563 -23.61 -29.47 25.18
C LYS A 563 -24.56 -28.56 24.39
N PRO A 564 -25.09 -27.49 25.01
CA PRO A 564 -25.88 -26.51 24.29
C PRO A 564 -25.05 -25.89 23.16
N ILE A 565 -25.58 -25.97 21.94
CA ILE A 565 -25.00 -25.44 20.71
C ILE A 565 -24.75 -23.94 20.90
N SER A 566 -23.51 -23.48 20.69
CA SER A 566 -23.26 -22.06 20.46
C SER A 566 -23.80 -21.72 19.08
N THR A 567 -25.02 -21.21 19.01
CA THR A 567 -25.51 -20.51 17.81
C THR A 567 -24.53 -19.39 17.50
N VAL A 568 -23.73 -19.55 16.44
CA VAL A 568 -22.97 -18.45 15.86
C VAL A 568 -24.02 -17.54 15.21
N TYR A 569 -24.39 -16.48 15.92
CA TYR A 569 -25.21 -15.41 15.36
C TYR A 569 -24.39 -14.68 14.32
N TYR A 570 -24.67 -14.96 13.05
CA TYR A 570 -24.22 -14.14 11.94
C TYR A 570 -25.08 -12.87 11.90
N ASP A 571 -24.48 -11.71 12.21
CA ASP A 571 -25.17 -10.42 12.11
C ASP A 571 -24.97 -9.88 10.70
N TYR A 572 -25.94 -10.10 9.82
CA TYR A 572 -25.88 -9.61 8.44
C TYR A 572 -25.57 -8.10 8.34
N THR A 573 -26.07 -7.31 9.29
CA THR A 573 -25.87 -5.86 9.28
C THR A 573 -24.43 -5.51 9.59
N ASN A 574 -23.91 -6.02 10.72
CA ASN A 574 -22.59 -5.68 11.21
C ASN A 574 -21.49 -6.47 10.49
N ASP A 575 -21.70 -7.74 10.15
CA ASP A 575 -20.65 -8.58 9.57
C ASP A 575 -20.52 -8.43 8.05
N VAL A 576 -21.56 -7.93 7.37
CA VAL A 576 -21.59 -7.90 5.90
C VAL A 576 -22.04 -6.58 5.29
N LEU A 577 -23.21 -6.06 5.66
CA LEU A 577 -23.78 -4.88 5.01
C LEU A 577 -22.89 -3.64 5.24
N VAL A 578 -22.64 -3.31 6.50
CA VAL A 578 -21.91 -2.09 6.86
C VAL A 578 -20.45 -2.15 6.36
N PRO A 579 -19.67 -3.24 6.52
CA PRO A 579 -18.30 -3.31 5.99
C PRO A 579 -18.21 -3.10 4.47
N ARG A 580 -19.17 -3.63 3.69
CA ARG A 580 -19.22 -3.44 2.23
C ARG A 580 -19.53 -2.00 1.85
N ILE A 581 -20.51 -1.37 2.50
CA ILE A 581 -20.84 0.05 2.29
C ILE A 581 -19.64 0.93 2.65
N MET A 582 -19.03 0.72 3.81
CA MET A 582 -17.90 1.52 4.29
C MET A 582 -16.67 1.42 3.39
N THR A 583 -16.45 0.25 2.77
CA THR A 583 -15.38 0.08 1.78
C THR A 583 -15.64 0.95 0.53
N VAL A 584 -16.87 0.98 0.03
CA VAL A 584 -17.22 1.82 -1.14
C VAL A 584 -17.18 3.31 -0.79
N VAL A 585 -17.67 3.71 0.38
CA VAL A 585 -17.57 5.09 0.87
C VAL A 585 -16.10 5.53 0.98
N THR A 586 -15.23 4.66 1.48
CA THR A 586 -13.78 4.91 1.54
C THR A 586 -13.20 5.19 0.16
N LEU A 587 -13.56 4.38 -0.85
CA LEU A 587 -13.13 4.58 -2.22
C LEU A 587 -13.58 5.93 -2.80
N LEU A 588 -14.83 6.31 -2.54
CA LEU A 588 -15.36 7.61 -2.96
C LEU A 588 -14.59 8.76 -2.29
N LEU A 589 -14.25 8.64 -1.00
CA LEU A 589 -13.43 9.64 -0.30
C LEU A 589 -12.03 9.75 -0.90
N TYR A 590 -11.39 8.62 -1.21
CA TYR A 590 -10.08 8.61 -1.87
C TYR A 590 -10.14 9.34 -3.22
N MET A 591 -11.16 9.07 -4.04
CA MET A 591 -11.36 9.79 -5.30
C MET A 591 -11.64 11.28 -5.09
N LEU A 592 -12.47 11.63 -4.10
CA LEU A 592 -12.80 13.01 -3.76
C LEU A 592 -11.55 13.81 -3.37
N PHE A 593 -10.69 13.28 -2.50
CA PHE A 593 -9.46 13.96 -2.09
C PHE A 593 -8.39 13.97 -3.20
N THR A 594 -8.42 13.00 -4.10
CA THR A 594 -7.50 12.91 -5.25
C THR A 594 -7.84 13.96 -6.33
N PHE A 595 -9.11 14.06 -6.73
CA PHE A 595 -9.52 14.91 -7.86
C PHE A 595 -10.18 16.23 -7.43
N GLY A 596 -10.87 16.25 -6.29
CA GLY A 596 -11.63 17.39 -5.78
C GLY A 596 -10.85 18.69 -5.65
N PRO A 597 -9.65 18.72 -5.02
CA PRO A 597 -8.89 19.95 -4.88
C PRO A 597 -8.56 20.63 -6.21
N THR A 598 -8.31 19.86 -7.26
CA THR A 598 -8.02 20.40 -8.60
C THR A 598 -9.27 20.89 -9.32
N LEU A 599 -10.41 20.22 -9.15
CA LEU A 599 -11.68 20.72 -9.67
C LEU A 599 -12.04 22.07 -9.05
N ILE A 600 -11.86 22.22 -7.74
CA ILE A 600 -12.10 23.49 -7.03
C ILE A 600 -11.13 24.57 -7.52
N GLU A 601 -9.82 24.25 -7.64
CA GLU A 601 -8.81 25.18 -8.16
C GLU A 601 -9.15 25.66 -9.58
N ASP A 602 -9.59 24.77 -10.46
CA ASP A 602 -9.96 25.10 -11.83
C ASP A 602 -11.21 25.98 -11.91
N ILE A 603 -12.23 25.72 -11.09
CA ILE A 603 -13.43 26.57 -10.97
C ILE A 603 -13.03 27.99 -10.54
N ILE A 604 -12.15 28.11 -9.55
CA ILE A 604 -11.65 29.42 -9.08
C ILE A 604 -10.89 30.14 -10.19
N TYR A 605 -10.05 29.44 -10.96
CA TYR A 605 -9.31 30.05 -12.06
C TYR A 605 -10.19 30.54 -13.19
N VAL A 606 -11.18 29.76 -13.60
CA VAL A 606 -12.15 30.21 -14.62
C VAL A 606 -12.91 31.43 -14.13
N LYS A 607 -13.39 31.42 -12.87
CA LYS A 607 -14.15 32.55 -12.30
C LYS A 607 -13.32 33.84 -12.16
N LYS A 608 -12.04 33.73 -11.78
CA LYS A 608 -11.19 34.89 -11.47
C LYS A 608 -10.38 35.39 -12.66
N TYR A 609 -9.98 34.50 -13.58
CA TYR A 609 -9.02 34.80 -14.64
C TYR A 609 -9.53 34.42 -16.05
N GLY A 610 -10.80 34.01 -16.17
CA GLY A 610 -11.47 33.66 -17.43
C GLY A 610 -11.10 32.29 -17.98
N SER A 611 -9.90 31.77 -17.70
CA SER A 611 -9.47 30.43 -18.12
C SER A 611 -8.51 29.79 -17.11
N VAL A 612 -8.45 28.45 -17.15
CA VAL A 612 -7.49 27.68 -16.32
C VAL A 612 -6.04 28.06 -16.67
N GLN A 613 -5.72 28.27 -17.96
CA GLN A 613 -4.38 28.65 -18.39
C GLN A 613 -3.96 30.01 -17.83
N ASN A 614 -4.87 31.01 -17.85
CA ASN A 614 -4.60 32.33 -17.29
C ASN A 614 -4.41 32.26 -15.77
N GLY A 615 -5.20 31.43 -15.08
CA GLY A 615 -5.02 31.20 -13.64
C GLY A 615 -3.66 30.58 -13.30
N GLN A 616 -3.20 29.61 -14.11
CA GLN A 616 -1.86 29.03 -13.96
C GLN A 616 -0.76 30.06 -14.21
N LYS A 617 -0.89 30.88 -15.26
CA LYS A 617 0.05 31.97 -15.55
C LYS A 617 0.14 32.93 -14.36
N GLN A 618 -0.99 33.36 -13.80
CA GLN A 618 -1.00 34.26 -12.64
C GLN A 618 -0.38 33.62 -11.40
N LYS A 619 -0.71 32.36 -11.10
CA LYS A 619 -0.09 31.62 -9.99
C LYS A 619 1.43 31.49 -10.14
N PHE A 620 1.91 31.31 -11.36
CA PHE A 620 3.34 31.28 -11.66
C PHE A 620 4.00 32.65 -11.48
N LEU A 621 3.37 33.72 -11.97
CA LEU A 621 3.87 35.09 -11.82
C LEU A 621 3.92 35.54 -10.35
N GLU A 622 2.90 35.20 -9.56
CA GLU A 622 2.89 35.43 -8.11
C GLU A 622 4.05 34.72 -7.42
N PHE A 623 4.32 33.48 -7.82
CA PHE A 623 5.45 32.72 -7.30
C PHE A 623 6.80 33.35 -7.64
N ALA A 624 7.02 33.76 -8.90
CA ALA A 624 8.25 34.43 -9.31
C ALA A 624 8.49 35.72 -8.51
N ARG A 625 7.44 36.54 -8.31
CA ARG A 625 7.53 37.73 -7.45
C ARG A 625 7.89 37.37 -6.00
N ALA A 626 7.29 36.31 -5.47
CA ALA A 626 7.54 35.86 -4.11
C ALA A 626 8.93 35.22 -3.93
N SER A 627 9.48 34.55 -4.94
CA SER A 627 10.86 34.03 -4.91
C SER A 627 11.89 35.14 -5.07
N GLY A 628 11.52 36.27 -5.69
CA GLY A 628 12.44 37.34 -6.05
C GLY A 628 13.20 37.07 -7.35
N SER A 629 12.79 36.05 -8.11
CA SER A 629 13.31 35.71 -9.44
C SER A 629 12.53 36.45 -10.52
N SER A 630 13.18 36.74 -11.66
CA SER A 630 12.44 37.08 -12.88
C SER A 630 11.53 35.89 -13.27
N PRO A 631 10.28 36.12 -13.72
CA PRO A 631 9.41 35.06 -14.25
C PRO A 631 10.09 34.19 -15.31
N LYS A 632 10.97 34.78 -16.11
CA LYS A 632 11.72 34.10 -17.15
C LYS A 632 12.76 33.15 -16.60
N ASP A 633 13.61 33.61 -15.68
CA ASP A 633 14.64 32.78 -15.06
C ASP A 633 14.02 31.63 -14.28
N GLU A 634 12.89 31.90 -13.60
CA GLU A 634 12.12 30.88 -12.90
C GLU A 634 11.57 29.82 -13.87
N LEU A 635 11.03 30.26 -15.02
CA LEU A 635 10.48 29.35 -16.03
C LEU A 635 11.58 28.49 -16.65
N LEU A 636 12.73 29.09 -16.97
CA LEU A 636 13.88 28.38 -17.51
C LEU A 636 14.46 27.38 -16.51
N ASN A 637 14.50 27.73 -15.22
CA ASN A 637 14.90 26.79 -14.17
C ASN A 637 13.93 25.61 -14.06
N GLN A 638 12.62 25.86 -14.10
CA GLN A 638 11.61 24.80 -14.10
C GLN A 638 11.72 23.89 -15.32
N LEU A 639 11.89 24.44 -16.52
CA LEU A 639 12.03 23.67 -17.76
C LEU A 639 13.31 22.84 -17.77
N ARG A 640 14.43 23.42 -17.31
CA ARG A 640 15.70 22.71 -17.17
C ARG A 640 15.58 21.54 -16.21
N TYR A 641 14.82 21.73 -15.14
CA TYR A 641 14.57 20.72 -14.14
C TYR A 641 13.74 19.55 -14.67
N MET A 642 12.69 19.85 -15.43
CA MET A 642 11.75 18.86 -15.94
C MET A 642 12.21 18.17 -17.23
N LYS A 643 13.21 18.72 -17.93
CA LYS A 643 13.72 18.24 -19.23
C LYS A 643 12.62 18.12 -20.31
N VAL A 644 11.75 19.12 -20.38
CA VAL A 644 10.59 19.16 -21.28
C VAL A 644 10.91 20.01 -22.52
N ILE A 645 10.56 19.49 -23.69
CA ILE A 645 10.81 20.11 -25.01
C ILE A 645 9.60 20.92 -25.50
N VAL A 646 8.38 20.59 -25.05
CA VAL A 646 7.14 21.19 -25.55
C VAL A 646 6.57 22.18 -24.53
N LEU A 647 6.36 23.43 -24.95
CA LEU A 647 5.85 24.52 -24.12
C LEU A 647 4.37 24.82 -24.40
N ASN A 648 3.66 25.25 -23.36
CA ASN A 648 2.32 25.81 -23.50
C ASN A 648 2.39 27.29 -23.94
N GLU A 649 1.31 27.81 -24.51
CA GLU A 649 1.24 29.18 -25.05
C GLU A 649 1.71 30.27 -24.07
N TRP A 650 1.20 30.27 -22.84
CA TRP A 650 1.62 31.27 -21.84
C TRP A 650 3.10 31.17 -21.45
N GLN A 651 3.73 29.99 -21.59
CA GLN A 651 5.16 29.81 -21.33
C GLN A 651 5.98 30.37 -22.49
N LYS A 652 5.52 30.16 -23.74
CA LYS A 652 6.11 30.80 -24.93
C LYS A 652 6.06 32.32 -24.79
N GLU A 653 4.93 32.87 -24.36
CA GLU A 653 4.77 34.32 -24.12
C GLU A 653 5.79 34.87 -23.11
N ILE A 654 5.99 34.22 -21.96
CA ILE A 654 6.96 34.67 -20.94
C ILE A 654 8.40 34.65 -21.49
N LEU A 655 8.74 33.67 -22.31
CA LEU A 655 10.09 33.57 -22.88
C LEU A 655 10.36 34.64 -23.95
N LYS A 656 9.32 35.12 -24.63
CA LYS A 656 9.40 36.22 -25.62
C LYS A 656 9.54 37.62 -25.00
N GLN A 657 9.26 37.80 -23.70
CA GLN A 657 9.16 39.13 -23.10
C GLN A 657 10.51 39.83 -22.83
N ASP A 658 11.65 39.12 -22.84
CA ASP A 658 12.98 39.69 -22.52
C ASP A 658 14.10 39.02 -23.35
N LYS A 659 15.28 39.68 -23.52
CA LYS A 659 16.47 39.10 -24.21
C LYS A 659 17.06 37.90 -23.46
N LEU A 660 17.30 36.77 -24.14
CA LEU A 660 17.91 35.56 -23.54
C LEU A 660 19.44 35.63 -23.58
N THR A 661 20.10 35.01 -22.60
CA THR A 661 21.57 34.87 -22.64
C THR A 661 22.00 33.78 -23.62
N LEU A 662 23.22 33.90 -24.16
CA LEU A 662 23.82 32.91 -25.07
C LEU A 662 23.83 31.47 -24.51
N GLU A 663 23.99 31.30 -23.20
CA GLU A 663 23.89 29.98 -22.54
C GLU A 663 22.45 29.46 -22.50
N GLN A 664 21.47 30.32 -22.20
CA GLN A 664 20.06 29.94 -22.22
C GLN A 664 19.62 29.56 -23.64
N ILE A 665 20.09 30.28 -24.66
CA ILE A 665 19.82 30.00 -26.07
C ILE A 665 20.46 28.70 -26.53
N LYS A 666 21.73 28.44 -26.19
CA LYS A 666 22.38 27.16 -26.50
C LYS A 666 21.69 25.98 -25.82
N TYR A 667 21.20 26.16 -24.60
CA TYR A 667 20.41 25.14 -23.92
C TYR A 667 19.10 24.88 -24.66
N ILE A 668 18.35 25.94 -24.95
CA ILE A 668 17.07 25.91 -25.68
C ILE A 668 17.23 25.29 -27.07
N ASN A 669 18.14 25.78 -27.91
CA ASN A 669 18.32 25.27 -29.28
C ASN A 669 18.70 23.80 -29.35
N ASN A 670 19.37 23.28 -28.32
CA ASN A 670 19.75 21.88 -28.27
C ASN A 670 18.65 20.96 -27.71
N HIS A 671 17.60 21.51 -27.07
CA HIS A 671 16.68 20.71 -26.24
C HIS A 671 15.19 21.10 -26.34
N VAL A 672 14.81 22.19 -27.00
CA VAL A 672 13.43 22.72 -27.05
C VAL A 672 13.09 23.08 -28.50
N ASP A 673 12.00 22.50 -29.02
CA ASP A 673 11.54 22.73 -30.39
C ASP A 673 10.59 23.93 -30.39
N PHE A 674 11.10 25.07 -30.82
CA PHE A 674 10.32 26.31 -30.93
C PHE A 674 9.79 26.44 -32.35
N GLU A 675 8.63 27.09 -32.50
CA GLU A 675 8.21 27.58 -33.82
C GLU A 675 9.33 28.42 -34.43
N LYS A 676 9.58 28.21 -35.72
CA LYS A 676 10.72 28.76 -36.47
C LYS A 676 10.88 30.27 -36.29
N ASP A 677 9.76 30.98 -36.20
CA ASP A 677 9.70 32.44 -36.06
C ASP A 677 10.20 32.92 -34.68
N VAL A 678 9.96 32.15 -33.62
CA VAL A 678 10.45 32.45 -32.26
C VAL A 678 11.94 32.19 -32.14
N GLN A 679 12.45 31.16 -32.83
CA GLN A 679 13.89 30.88 -32.88
C GLN A 679 14.65 31.98 -33.59
N LEU A 680 14.07 32.55 -34.66
CA LEU A 680 14.65 33.65 -35.43
C LEU A 680 14.74 34.93 -34.59
N GLU A 681 13.64 35.36 -33.95
CA GLU A 681 13.64 36.53 -33.03
C GLU A 681 14.71 36.40 -31.94
N MET A 682 14.85 35.22 -31.34
CA MET A 682 15.82 34.98 -30.27
C MET A 682 17.28 34.95 -30.74
N LEU A 683 17.54 34.55 -31.98
CA LEU A 683 18.89 34.51 -32.57
C LEU A 683 19.32 35.88 -33.08
N GLU A 684 18.41 36.66 -33.67
CA GLU A 684 18.66 38.04 -34.11
C GLU A 684 19.08 38.93 -32.93
N ASP A 685 18.42 38.77 -31.78
CA ASP A 685 18.69 39.57 -30.57
C ASP A 685 20.07 39.32 -29.93
N VAL A 686 20.70 38.18 -30.25
CA VAL A 686 22.10 37.86 -29.88
C VAL A 686 23.06 38.36 -30.93
N TYR A 687 22.70 38.27 -32.20
CA TYR A 687 23.55 38.72 -33.30
C TYR A 687 23.73 40.25 -33.29
N GLU A 688 22.78 41.01 -32.73
CA GLU A 688 22.89 42.47 -32.51
C GLU A 688 23.78 42.90 -31.34
N LYS A 689 24.30 41.98 -30.51
CA LYS A 689 25.21 42.27 -29.37
C LYS A 689 26.58 41.66 -29.57
#